data_AF-A0A5C7Z2N9-F1
#
_entry.id   AF-A0A5C7Z2N9-F1
#
_cell.length_a   1.000
_cell.length_b   1.000
_cell.length_c   1.000
_cell.angle_alpha   90.00
_cell.angle_beta   90.00
_cell.angle_gamma   90.00
#
_symmetry.space_group_name_H-M   'P 1'
#
loop_
_entity.id
_entity.type
_entity.pdbx_description
1 polymer ?
#
loop_
_entity_poly.entity_id
_entity_poly.type
_entity_poly.pdbx_seq_one_letter_code
_entity_poly.pdbx_strand_id
1 'polypeptide(L)'
;MKTSKSSAGKFTHLVTICLLGMYATQSFAQETAILNWAKRTGGTGADRSRDMVADAAGNVYTTGYYSGTVDFDPGTGVSNLTSAGSSDIFISKLDANGDLVWAKSVGGTGGDSPMAIAADATGNVYITGGFVGTADFDPGPGIFNMTSAGQTDIYIAKYDAAGNFVWAKGIIGGTWFDHGYGILVDGTGNVHVVGRFYYQGGARDFDPGPGTFFLTADWEDIFILKLDNDGNFIWAKDIGNVLESRGHSIALDATGNVYTTGYFLGTVDFDPGAGTFNLTSVGGSTGWDIFYSKLDANGNFVWAKAMVNSTSTYYTDGYYGRKIAVDASGNVYSSGRYSGTTDFDFGTGTFNLTPAGGYDAYLMKMSTDGDFVWAKSFGGTGYDEAFSISLGTTGDVYLTGFFVNTVDFDPGTGAFNLSASGANDDIFVSKFDSNGNFVWAGSMGGTLDDQGYGISTDASENVYLSGWFQGTADFDPGACTVNQTSAGADDAFIVKLNQVVRAPLSVTSVSPAVGVVGNTITITGTGFNTTPANNSVTFNSTPAVVTASTATSITVTVPAGATTGKVSVTTDCVTINSASDFIVADNFITQWNLATAGSGATQLTFGTATSGTVNYTWQELSPGTASGSGSWSGATLTITGLPTGATIRLQIAPANFQRIIINTGTDRNRLTRVEQWGTTAWTSMQRAFLNCTNLQVTATDIPDLSAVTTMSEMFRGCLALNSPTNIGSWNTSGVTDMSSLFSLASNFNQNISSWNTGSVTNMSNMFADAAAFNQDIGTWNTAAVTNMSGMFAGAFVFNRNIGAWNTAAVTNMSAMFFSAYVFNQNIGGWNTAAVTNMSSMFGYARDFNQNIGAWNTAAVITMSRMFEDAFDFNQNIGTWNTSAVADMNGMFIDAYAFNQNIGTWNTSAVTNMSRMFDFATAFNQNIGTWNTSAVTNMSSMFADASAFNQNIGTWSLNPGVNLAGMLNNSGVDCDNYSATLIGWSANASTPNGRSLGANGRQYGTNAAAARAALVATKSWTITGDTPSGVACVPVPGITGFTPASGPVGTTVTITGTNFSTTPASNTVLFNGIAGVVSASTATSITVVVPAGATTGKISVTVDGMTATSANDFTVTTTANQPPVISSATASVPINGVVTVELLSLLSDPDDNLDLSTLALVNNISEQGAAASINTSSELVLDYGSVIFIGVDRVS
;
A
#
# COMPACT_ATOMS: atom_id res chain seq x y z
N MET A 1 -63.47 7.55 -19.49
CA MET A 1 -64.81 7.09 -19.91
C MET A 1 -64.80 5.59 -20.20
N LYS A 2 -65.33 4.75 -19.30
CA LYS A 2 -66.23 3.60 -19.58
C LYS A 2 -66.48 2.85 -18.27
N THR A 3 -67.70 2.39 -18.11
CA THR A 3 -68.26 1.85 -16.86
C THR A 3 -68.58 0.37 -16.99
N SER A 4 -68.36 -0.39 -15.92
CA SER A 4 -69.26 -1.50 -15.56
C SER A 4 -69.30 -1.64 -14.03
N LYS A 5 -70.51 -1.53 -13.48
CA LYS A 5 -70.83 -1.82 -12.07
C LYS A 5 -71.36 -3.24 -11.95
N SER A 6 -71.08 -3.90 -10.82
CA SER A 6 -71.93 -4.86 -10.06
C SER A 6 -71.03 -5.89 -9.35
N SER A 7 -71.32 -6.40 -8.15
CA SER A 7 -72.37 -6.07 -7.16
C SER A 7 -71.94 -6.61 -5.79
N ALA A 8 -72.36 -5.97 -4.69
CA ALA A 8 -71.93 -6.28 -3.33
C ALA A 8 -72.57 -7.56 -2.75
N GLY A 9 -71.87 -8.23 -1.81
CA GLY A 9 -72.35 -9.47 -1.17
C GLY A 9 -71.55 -9.92 0.07
N LYS A 10 -71.52 -9.08 1.11
CA LYS A 10 -71.17 -9.36 2.53
C LYS A 10 -70.43 -10.67 2.89
N PHE A 11 -69.21 -10.54 3.43
CA PHE A 11 -68.76 -11.32 4.60
C PHE A 11 -67.86 -10.44 5.47
N THR A 12 -68.00 -10.51 6.79
CA THR A 12 -67.27 -9.65 7.74
C THR A 12 -66.17 -10.45 8.41
N HIS A 13 -64.96 -10.43 7.85
CA HIS A 13 -63.68 -10.86 8.45
C HIS A 13 -62.54 -10.12 7.74
N LEU A 14 -61.41 -9.91 8.43
CA LEU A 14 -60.14 -9.33 7.98
C LEU A 14 -60.18 -8.45 6.71
N VAL A 15 -60.09 -7.13 6.89
CA VAL A 15 -59.74 -6.22 5.77
C VAL A 15 -58.32 -5.71 5.95
N THR A 16 -57.38 -6.50 5.42
CA THR A 16 -56.10 -5.99 4.93
C THR A 16 -56.39 -4.90 3.89
N ILE A 17 -56.10 -3.64 4.20
CA ILE A 17 -56.10 -2.57 3.20
C ILE A 17 -54.70 -2.45 2.62
N CYS A 18 -54.44 -3.20 1.55
CA CYS A 18 -53.40 -2.84 0.60
C CYS A 18 -53.87 -1.61 -0.19
N LEU A 19 -53.54 -0.43 0.30
CA LEU A 19 -53.34 0.74 -0.57
C LEU A 19 -51.86 0.82 -0.91
N LEU A 20 -51.54 1.11 -2.18
CA LEU A 20 -50.23 1.67 -2.53
C LEU A 20 -50.15 3.11 -2.00
N GLY A 21 -49.98 3.23 -0.69
CA GLY A 21 -49.43 4.42 -0.07
C GLY A 21 -47.91 4.36 -0.17
N MET A 22 -47.27 5.51 -0.37
CA MET A 22 -45.82 5.62 -0.27
C MET A 22 -45.37 5.08 1.09
N TYR A 23 -44.32 4.25 1.12
CA TYR A 23 -43.58 3.97 2.35
C TYR A 23 -42.86 5.25 2.81
N ALA A 24 -43.64 6.19 3.36
CA ALA A 24 -43.13 7.06 4.38
C ALA A 24 -42.89 6.17 5.59
N THR A 25 -41.67 5.68 5.73
CA THR A 25 -41.17 5.15 6.99
C THR A 25 -41.42 6.22 8.05
N GLN A 26 -42.43 6.02 8.89
CA GLN A 26 -42.50 6.76 10.14
C GLN A 26 -41.36 6.20 10.98
N SER A 27 -40.22 6.90 10.92
CA SER A 27 -39.11 6.61 11.82
C SER A 27 -39.56 6.99 13.22
N PHE A 28 -40.05 6.00 13.96
CA PHE A 28 -40.15 6.14 15.40
C PHE A 28 -38.76 6.47 15.94
N ALA A 29 -38.70 7.34 16.93
CA ALA A 29 -37.43 7.67 17.56
C ALA A 29 -36.90 6.42 18.26
N GLN A 30 -35.65 6.06 17.96
CA GLN A 30 -34.98 4.94 18.59
C GLN A 30 -34.32 5.43 19.88
N GLU A 31 -34.38 4.62 20.93
CA GLU A 31 -33.61 4.82 22.14
C GLU A 31 -32.21 4.22 21.94
N THR A 32 -31.18 4.98 22.28
CA THR A 32 -29.78 4.57 22.15
C THR A 32 -29.00 4.90 23.40
N ALA A 33 -28.11 4.00 23.82
CA ALA A 33 -27.06 4.32 24.78
C ALA A 33 -26.06 5.32 24.18
N ILE A 34 -25.63 6.29 24.98
CA ILE A 34 -24.56 7.23 24.64
C ILE A 34 -23.58 7.27 25.82
N LEU A 35 -22.29 7.16 25.53
CA LEU A 35 -21.25 7.26 26.54
C LEU A 35 -21.28 8.64 27.24
N ASN A 36 -21.27 8.62 28.57
CA ASN A 36 -21.11 9.82 29.38
C ASN A 36 -19.63 9.96 29.80
N TRP A 37 -19.08 8.89 30.39
CA TRP A 37 -17.66 8.77 30.68
C TRP A 37 -17.21 7.31 30.75
N ALA A 38 -15.93 7.08 30.45
CA ALA A 38 -15.22 5.84 30.69
C ALA A 38 -13.95 6.16 31.49
N LYS A 39 -13.70 5.39 32.55
CA LYS A 39 -12.59 5.56 33.50
C LYS A 39 -11.82 4.23 33.59
N ARG A 40 -10.49 4.29 33.66
CA ARG A 40 -9.61 3.14 33.87
C ARG A 40 -8.88 3.26 35.20
N THR A 41 -8.59 2.13 35.85
CA THR A 41 -7.77 2.02 37.05
C THR A 41 -6.91 0.77 36.95
N GLY A 42 -5.60 0.93 36.84
CA GLY A 42 -4.66 -0.16 36.63
C GLY A 42 -3.19 0.30 36.63
N GLY A 43 -2.29 -0.63 36.90
CA GLY A 43 -0.85 -0.46 36.98
C GLY A 43 -0.15 -1.38 35.99
N THR A 44 1.05 -1.88 36.30
CA THR A 44 1.77 -2.81 35.40
C THR A 44 1.37 -4.28 35.62
N GLY A 45 0.44 -4.55 36.54
CA GLY A 45 0.05 -5.89 36.98
C GLY A 45 -1.15 -6.44 36.21
N ALA A 46 -1.85 -7.35 36.86
CA ALA A 46 -3.21 -7.76 36.55
C ALA A 46 -4.15 -7.14 37.60
N ASP A 47 -5.05 -6.27 37.15
CA ASP A 47 -5.91 -5.43 37.97
C ASP A 47 -7.35 -5.51 37.41
N ARG A 48 -8.28 -6.19 38.11
CA ARG A 48 -9.61 -6.52 37.55
C ARG A 48 -10.74 -6.17 38.48
N SER A 49 -11.75 -5.44 37.98
CA SER A 49 -13.06 -5.38 38.62
C SER A 49 -13.75 -6.75 38.57
N ARG A 50 -14.44 -7.11 39.66
CA ARG A 50 -15.21 -8.36 39.78
C ARG A 50 -16.71 -8.13 39.94
N ASP A 51 -17.12 -7.06 40.61
CA ASP A 51 -18.53 -6.67 40.74
C ASP A 51 -18.65 -5.17 41.09
N MET A 52 -19.83 -4.61 40.90
CA MET A 52 -20.11 -3.20 41.21
C MET A 52 -21.55 -2.97 41.66
N VAL A 53 -21.78 -1.84 42.33
CA VAL A 53 -23.11 -1.33 42.65
C VAL A 53 -23.13 0.19 42.54
N ALA A 54 -24.21 0.77 42.02
CA ALA A 54 -24.46 2.21 42.02
C ALA A 54 -25.51 2.55 43.10
N ASP A 55 -25.33 3.68 43.80
CA ASP A 55 -26.37 4.21 44.69
C ASP A 55 -27.34 5.15 43.96
N ALA A 56 -28.43 5.52 44.65
CA ALA A 56 -29.48 6.38 44.08
C ALA A 56 -29.03 7.82 43.76
N ALA A 57 -27.84 8.25 44.20
CA ALA A 57 -27.22 9.52 43.82
C ALA A 57 -26.27 9.38 42.61
N GLY A 58 -26.08 8.17 42.09
CA GLY A 58 -25.19 7.87 40.98
C GLY A 58 -23.71 7.71 41.39
N ASN A 59 -23.39 7.56 42.68
CA ASN A 59 -22.04 7.15 43.07
C ASN A 59 -21.87 5.66 42.78
N VAL A 60 -20.68 5.28 42.34
CA VAL A 60 -20.35 3.90 41.94
C VAL A 60 -19.36 3.32 42.93
N TYR A 61 -19.65 2.12 43.44
CA TYR A 61 -18.78 1.35 44.32
C TYR A 61 -18.33 0.09 43.57
N THR A 62 -17.03 -0.16 43.53
CA THR A 62 -16.43 -1.25 42.75
C THR A 62 -15.49 -2.05 43.64
N THR A 63 -15.48 -3.38 43.49
CA THR A 63 -14.46 -4.24 44.10
C THR A 63 -13.81 -5.13 43.06
N GLY A 64 -12.56 -5.48 43.32
CA GLY A 64 -11.70 -6.23 42.42
C GLY A 64 -10.37 -6.53 43.08
N TYR A 65 -9.50 -7.29 42.41
CA TYR A 65 -8.13 -7.49 42.88
C TYR A 65 -7.15 -6.69 42.03
N TYR A 66 -6.00 -6.37 42.60
CA TYR A 66 -4.93 -5.63 41.93
C TYR A 66 -3.56 -6.14 42.38
N SER A 67 -2.52 -5.88 41.60
CA SER A 67 -1.16 -6.38 41.85
C SER A 67 -0.08 -5.34 41.59
N GLY A 68 0.98 -5.32 42.42
CA GLY A 68 2.00 -4.28 42.36
C GLY A 68 1.48 -2.95 42.92
N THR A 69 1.67 -1.84 42.18
CA THR A 69 1.17 -0.51 42.58
C THR A 69 0.28 0.08 41.49
N VAL A 70 -0.90 0.53 41.88
CA VAL A 70 -1.96 1.04 41.00
C VAL A 70 -2.40 2.41 41.46
N ASP A 71 -2.56 3.34 40.52
CA ASP A 71 -3.23 4.61 40.77
C ASP A 71 -4.74 4.44 40.58
N PHE A 72 -5.52 4.72 41.63
CA PHE A 72 -6.96 4.62 41.61
C PHE A 72 -7.68 5.93 41.28
N ASP A 73 -6.95 7.05 41.10
CA ASP A 73 -7.54 8.30 40.62
C ASP A 73 -7.58 8.29 39.08
N PRO A 74 -8.76 8.22 38.43
CA PRO A 74 -8.85 8.22 36.98
C PRO A 74 -8.76 9.64 36.37
N GLY A 75 -8.51 10.66 37.20
CA GLY A 75 -8.35 12.06 36.83
C GLY A 75 -6.88 12.48 36.67
N THR A 76 -6.50 13.57 37.34
CA THR A 76 -5.12 14.12 37.32
C THR A 76 -4.47 14.20 38.70
N GLY A 77 -5.16 13.75 39.75
CA GLY A 77 -4.55 13.50 41.04
C GLY A 77 -3.78 12.16 41.03
N VAL A 78 -3.38 11.72 42.22
CA VAL A 78 -2.67 10.45 42.42
C VAL A 78 -3.16 9.84 43.72
N SER A 79 -3.73 8.63 43.65
CA SER A 79 -4.25 7.85 44.77
C SER A 79 -3.71 6.41 44.71
N ASN A 80 -2.38 6.29 44.82
CA ASN A 80 -1.69 5.01 44.74
C ASN A 80 -2.04 4.07 45.90
N LEU A 81 -2.36 2.82 45.57
CA LEU A 81 -2.37 1.68 46.48
C LEU A 81 -1.33 0.64 46.02
N THR A 82 -0.69 -0.04 46.96
CA THR A 82 0.34 -1.07 46.69
C THR A 82 -0.09 -2.38 47.33
N SER A 83 -0.10 -3.48 46.58
CA SER A 83 -0.40 -4.83 47.07
C SER A 83 0.79 -5.36 47.88
N ALA A 84 0.50 -6.02 49.01
CA ALA A 84 1.48 -6.61 49.91
C ALA A 84 1.87 -8.05 49.52
N GLY A 85 1.08 -8.70 48.65
CA GLY A 85 1.24 -10.08 48.22
C GLY A 85 1.36 -10.25 46.71
N SER A 86 0.73 -11.32 46.19
CA SER A 86 0.61 -11.54 44.74
C SER A 86 -0.57 -10.78 44.13
N SER A 87 -1.62 -10.54 44.92
CA SER A 87 -2.77 -9.72 44.56
C SER A 87 -3.58 -9.40 45.82
N ASP A 88 -3.99 -8.14 45.98
CA ASP A 88 -4.77 -7.69 47.14
C ASP A 88 -6.15 -7.20 46.66
N ILE A 89 -7.14 -7.15 47.56
CA ILE A 89 -8.48 -6.62 47.27
C ILE A 89 -8.44 -5.09 47.23
N PHE A 90 -9.05 -4.48 46.22
CA PHE A 90 -9.43 -3.07 46.26
C PHE A 90 -10.93 -2.88 46.47
N ILE A 91 -11.26 -1.74 47.07
CA ILE A 91 -12.60 -1.17 47.11
C ILE A 91 -12.47 0.29 46.70
N SER A 92 -13.19 0.72 45.67
CA SER A 92 -13.18 2.12 45.20
C SER A 92 -14.58 2.71 45.16
N LYS A 93 -14.65 4.04 45.32
CA LYS A 93 -15.86 4.85 45.18
C LYS A 93 -15.62 6.01 44.23
N LEU A 94 -16.39 6.06 43.15
CA LEU A 94 -16.45 7.20 42.22
C LEU A 94 -17.77 7.98 42.43
N ASP A 95 -17.76 9.28 42.15
CA ASP A 95 -18.96 10.10 42.12
C ASP A 95 -19.73 9.97 40.79
N ALA A 96 -20.85 10.69 40.65
CA ALA A 96 -21.69 10.65 39.44
C ALA A 96 -21.00 11.16 38.15
N ASN A 97 -19.88 11.88 38.26
CA ASN A 97 -19.02 12.37 37.17
C ASN A 97 -17.83 11.42 36.90
N GLY A 98 -17.71 10.35 37.69
CA GLY A 98 -16.62 9.38 37.62
C GLY A 98 -15.31 9.90 38.23
N ASP A 99 -15.38 10.88 39.12
CA ASP A 99 -14.22 11.39 39.86
C ASP A 99 -14.03 10.61 41.17
N LEU A 100 -12.78 10.38 41.59
CA LEU A 100 -12.48 9.54 42.75
C LEU A 100 -12.92 10.22 44.06
N VAL A 101 -13.70 9.50 44.87
CA VAL A 101 -14.05 9.89 46.24
C VAL A 101 -13.10 9.25 47.25
N TRP A 102 -12.86 7.93 47.11
CA TRP A 102 -11.85 7.20 47.88
C TRP A 102 -11.53 5.84 47.22
N ALA A 103 -10.34 5.32 47.51
CA ALA A 103 -9.96 3.92 47.27
C ALA A 103 -9.33 3.32 48.53
N LYS A 104 -9.48 2.01 48.72
CA LYS A 104 -9.02 1.24 49.89
C LYS A 104 -8.41 -0.08 49.43
N SER A 105 -7.37 -0.54 50.12
CA SER A 105 -6.74 -1.84 49.92
C SER A 105 -6.91 -2.72 51.15
N VAL A 106 -7.19 -4.00 50.93
CA VAL A 106 -7.45 -5.03 51.93
C VAL A 106 -6.73 -6.30 51.49
N GLY A 107 -5.88 -6.88 52.33
CA GLY A 107 -5.09 -8.04 51.91
C GLY A 107 -3.88 -8.34 52.77
N GLY A 108 -3.09 -9.30 52.32
CA GLY A 108 -1.88 -9.77 53.00
C GLY A 108 -0.75 -10.13 52.04
N THR A 109 0.15 -11.00 52.48
CA THR A 109 1.24 -11.51 51.61
C THR A 109 0.78 -12.64 50.67
N GLY A 110 -0.51 -12.99 50.69
CA GLY A 110 -1.12 -14.04 49.88
C GLY A 110 -1.67 -13.53 48.55
N GLY A 111 -2.68 -14.22 48.04
CA GLY A 111 -3.48 -13.80 46.89
C GLY A 111 -4.94 -13.72 47.30
N ASP A 112 -5.45 -12.50 47.44
CA ASP A 112 -6.78 -12.25 48.00
C ASP A 112 -7.75 -11.89 46.87
N SER A 113 -8.89 -12.59 46.82
CA SER A 113 -9.78 -12.65 45.65
C SER A 113 -11.23 -12.27 46.02
N PRO A 114 -11.66 -11.02 45.78
CA PRO A 114 -13.06 -10.62 45.95
C PRO A 114 -13.92 -11.19 44.83
N MET A 115 -15.21 -11.37 45.11
CA MET A 115 -16.19 -11.89 44.13
C MET A 115 -17.41 -10.99 43.97
N ALA A 116 -17.89 -10.36 45.04
CA ALA A 116 -19.09 -9.52 44.98
C ALA A 116 -19.07 -8.36 45.99
N ILE A 117 -19.81 -7.30 45.66
CA ILE A 117 -20.03 -6.11 46.50
C ILE A 117 -21.52 -5.78 46.59
N ALA A 118 -21.97 -5.35 47.76
CA ALA A 118 -23.28 -4.75 47.98
C ALA A 118 -23.13 -3.43 48.74
N ALA A 119 -24.09 -2.52 48.57
CA ALA A 119 -24.16 -1.26 49.31
C ALA A 119 -25.54 -1.08 49.94
N ASP A 120 -25.60 -0.56 51.17
CA ASP A 120 -26.87 -0.16 51.79
C ASP A 120 -27.28 1.27 51.44
N ALA A 121 -28.52 1.64 51.75
CA ALA A 121 -29.07 2.97 51.45
C ALA A 121 -28.37 4.14 52.16
N THR A 122 -27.45 3.89 53.10
CA THR A 122 -26.60 4.91 53.74
C THR A 122 -25.20 5.00 53.12
N GLY A 123 -24.88 4.12 52.17
CA GLY A 123 -23.62 4.08 51.44
C GLY A 123 -22.53 3.22 52.08
N ASN A 124 -22.83 2.45 53.13
CA ASN A 124 -21.88 1.46 53.63
C ASN A 124 -21.77 0.31 52.62
N VAL A 125 -20.57 -0.24 52.46
CA VAL A 125 -20.29 -1.31 51.50
C VAL A 125 -19.93 -2.61 52.20
N TYR A 126 -20.34 -3.72 51.58
CA TYR A 126 -20.19 -5.07 52.06
C TYR A 126 -19.54 -5.90 50.95
N ILE A 127 -18.45 -6.60 51.23
CA ILE A 127 -17.75 -7.44 50.25
C ILE A 127 -17.56 -8.87 50.76
N THR A 128 -17.50 -9.82 49.82
CA THR A 128 -17.17 -11.22 50.07
C THR A 128 -16.27 -11.79 48.97
N GLY A 129 -15.56 -12.87 49.28
CA GLY A 129 -14.63 -13.53 48.38
C GLY A 129 -13.93 -14.69 49.09
N GLY A 130 -12.69 -14.97 48.67
CA GLY A 130 -11.76 -15.83 49.40
C GLY A 130 -10.40 -15.13 49.60
N PHE A 131 -9.67 -15.49 50.65
CA PHE A 131 -8.37 -14.89 50.99
C PHE A 131 -7.34 -15.95 51.40
N VAL A 132 -6.04 -15.69 51.22
CA VAL A 132 -4.96 -16.70 51.43
C VAL A 132 -3.94 -16.23 52.47
N GLY A 133 -3.68 -17.07 53.48
CA GLY A 133 -2.71 -16.77 54.52
C GLY A 133 -3.26 -15.74 55.50
N THR A 134 -2.44 -14.80 55.98
CA THR A 134 -2.90 -13.73 56.88
C THR A 134 -3.08 -12.44 56.11
N ALA A 135 -4.31 -11.91 56.12
CA ALA A 135 -4.70 -10.67 55.47
C ALA A 135 -5.28 -9.68 56.49
N ASP A 136 -4.98 -8.39 56.32
CA ASP A 136 -5.50 -7.29 57.12
C ASP A 136 -6.74 -6.70 56.44
N PHE A 137 -7.84 -6.66 57.19
CA PHE A 137 -9.13 -6.12 56.74
C PHE A 137 -9.41 -4.69 57.21
N ASP A 138 -8.49 -4.05 57.95
CA ASP A 138 -8.57 -2.61 58.23
C ASP A 138 -7.70 -1.79 57.24
N PRO A 139 -8.27 -1.14 56.21
CA PRO A 139 -7.53 -0.27 55.28
C PRO A 139 -7.06 1.05 55.91
N GLY A 140 -7.31 1.25 57.22
CA GLY A 140 -6.89 2.40 57.99
C GLY A 140 -5.53 2.20 58.69
N PRO A 141 -5.26 2.96 59.77
CA PRO A 141 -4.06 2.80 60.59
C PRO A 141 -4.22 1.74 61.71
N GLY A 142 -5.35 1.04 61.77
CA GLY A 142 -5.54 -0.11 62.64
C GLY A 142 -4.96 -1.38 62.01
N ILE A 143 -5.23 -2.52 62.64
CA ILE A 143 -4.88 -3.86 62.14
C ILE A 143 -6.02 -4.81 62.55
N PHE A 144 -6.68 -5.44 61.59
CA PHE A 144 -7.65 -6.52 61.79
C PHE A 144 -7.28 -7.72 60.93
N ASN A 145 -6.33 -8.51 61.43
CA ASN A 145 -5.87 -9.72 60.76
C ASN A 145 -6.87 -10.88 60.87
N MET A 146 -7.20 -11.49 59.75
CA MET A 146 -7.74 -12.86 59.68
C MET A 146 -6.72 -13.78 59.01
N THR A 147 -6.73 -15.07 59.36
CA THR A 147 -5.80 -16.07 58.80
C THR A 147 -6.60 -17.23 58.22
N SER A 148 -6.46 -17.53 56.93
CA SER A 148 -7.09 -18.68 56.29
C SER A 148 -6.40 -20.00 56.64
N ALA A 149 -7.14 -21.10 56.53
CA ALA A 149 -6.64 -22.46 56.72
C ALA A 149 -6.36 -23.12 55.36
N GLY A 150 -5.07 -23.19 55.00
CA GLY A 150 -4.63 -23.85 53.75
C GLY A 150 -4.64 -22.93 52.54
N GLN A 151 -5.62 -23.08 51.64
CA GLN A 151 -5.69 -22.27 50.41
C GLN A 151 -6.57 -21.03 50.62
N THR A 152 -7.83 -21.03 50.18
CA THR A 152 -8.74 -19.89 50.34
C THR A 152 -9.84 -20.19 51.34
N ASP A 153 -10.06 -19.25 52.27
CA ASP A 153 -11.21 -19.27 53.18
C ASP A 153 -12.15 -18.08 52.89
N ILE A 154 -13.43 -18.24 53.21
CA ILE A 154 -14.46 -17.23 52.97
C ILE A 154 -14.28 -16.06 53.94
N TYR A 155 -14.37 -14.83 53.42
CA TYR A 155 -14.54 -13.62 54.24
C TYR A 155 -15.85 -12.89 53.93
N ILE A 156 -16.34 -12.15 54.92
CA ILE A 156 -17.41 -11.15 54.80
C ILE A 156 -16.93 -9.90 55.53
N ALA A 157 -16.86 -8.75 54.87
CA ALA A 157 -16.38 -7.51 55.47
C ALA A 157 -17.28 -6.30 55.16
N LYS A 158 -17.41 -5.39 56.12
CA LYS A 158 -18.23 -4.19 56.08
C LYS A 158 -17.39 -2.94 56.31
N TYR A 159 -17.61 -1.92 55.48
CA TYR A 159 -16.96 -0.62 55.54
C TYR A 159 -18.01 0.50 55.51
N ASP A 160 -17.74 1.61 56.18
CA ASP A 160 -18.65 2.77 56.19
C ASP A 160 -18.66 3.53 54.84
N ALA A 161 -19.54 4.53 54.71
CA ALA A 161 -19.64 5.34 53.49
C ALA A 161 -18.38 6.15 53.10
N ALA A 162 -17.39 6.24 53.98
CA ALA A 162 -16.06 6.83 53.76
C ALA A 162 -14.96 5.76 53.58
N GLY A 163 -15.34 4.48 53.49
CA GLY A 163 -14.45 3.34 53.34
C GLY A 163 -13.59 3.07 54.56
N ASN A 164 -14.06 3.38 55.77
CA ASN A 164 -13.40 2.97 57.01
C ASN A 164 -13.90 1.59 57.46
N PHE A 165 -13.04 0.81 58.10
CA PHE A 165 -13.39 -0.50 58.64
C PHE A 165 -14.52 -0.44 59.68
N VAL A 166 -15.50 -1.35 59.59
CA VAL A 166 -16.55 -1.52 60.60
C VAL A 166 -16.44 -2.89 61.26
N TRP A 167 -16.45 -3.97 60.46
CA TRP A 167 -16.17 -5.33 60.92
C TRP A 167 -15.75 -6.22 59.76
N ALA A 168 -15.01 -7.30 60.04
CA ALA A 168 -14.83 -8.44 59.14
C ALA A 168 -15.06 -9.75 59.90
N LYS A 169 -15.49 -10.76 59.17
CA LYS A 169 -15.89 -12.09 59.64
C LYS A 169 -15.34 -13.11 58.66
N GLY A 170 -14.80 -14.22 59.16
CA GLY A 170 -14.28 -15.30 58.33
C GLY A 170 -14.99 -16.61 58.66
N ILE A 171 -15.31 -17.39 57.65
CA ILE A 171 -15.70 -18.81 57.81
C ILE A 171 -14.41 -19.60 57.60
N ILE A 172 -13.63 -19.71 58.69
CA ILE A 172 -12.24 -20.16 58.66
C ILE A 172 -12.16 -21.66 58.91
N GLY A 173 -11.50 -22.42 58.02
CA GLY A 173 -11.31 -23.85 58.19
C GLY A 173 -11.15 -24.64 56.89
N GLY A 174 -10.80 -25.93 57.04
CA GLY A 174 -10.40 -26.76 55.89
C GLY A 174 -8.96 -26.47 55.46
N THR A 175 -8.58 -26.95 54.27
CA THR A 175 -7.29 -26.71 53.60
C THR A 175 -7.41 -26.49 52.08
N TRP A 176 -8.62 -26.28 51.56
CA TRP A 176 -8.95 -26.21 50.12
C TRP A 176 -9.60 -24.86 49.77
N PHE A 177 -10.50 -24.78 48.78
CA PHE A 177 -10.93 -23.49 48.20
C PHE A 177 -12.36 -23.08 48.56
N ASP A 178 -12.54 -22.49 49.73
CA ASP A 178 -13.84 -22.00 50.18
C ASP A 178 -14.00 -20.52 49.77
N HIS A 179 -15.13 -20.17 49.14
CA HIS A 179 -15.36 -18.82 48.59
C HIS A 179 -16.82 -18.38 48.75
N GLY A 180 -17.03 -17.14 49.20
CA GLY A 180 -18.28 -16.42 48.94
C GLY A 180 -18.27 -15.88 47.51
N TYR A 181 -19.35 -16.10 46.75
CA TYR A 181 -19.49 -15.64 45.37
C TYR A 181 -20.51 -14.51 45.21
N GLY A 182 -21.55 -14.48 46.02
CA GLY A 182 -22.59 -13.44 45.99
C GLY A 182 -22.87 -12.90 47.38
N ILE A 183 -23.05 -11.58 47.50
CA ILE A 183 -23.43 -10.88 48.73
C ILE A 183 -24.57 -9.91 48.47
N LEU A 184 -25.50 -9.79 49.41
CA LEU A 184 -26.54 -8.76 49.46
C LEU A 184 -26.77 -8.27 50.88
N VAL A 185 -27.36 -7.07 50.98
CA VAL A 185 -27.82 -6.48 52.24
C VAL A 185 -29.32 -6.20 52.15
N ASP A 186 -30.09 -6.64 53.16
CA ASP A 186 -31.54 -6.37 53.20
C ASP A 186 -31.86 -4.96 53.73
N GLY A 187 -33.12 -4.53 53.60
CA GLY A 187 -33.56 -3.20 54.03
C GLY A 187 -33.46 -2.92 55.54
N THR A 188 -33.06 -3.91 56.35
CA THR A 188 -32.77 -3.76 57.79
C THR A 188 -31.26 -3.85 58.11
N GLY A 189 -30.41 -4.07 57.10
CA GLY A 189 -28.96 -4.19 57.24
C GLY A 189 -28.44 -5.61 57.42
N ASN A 190 -29.29 -6.65 57.38
CA ASN A 190 -28.80 -8.03 57.47
C ASN A 190 -28.05 -8.42 56.20
N VAL A 191 -26.96 -9.16 56.36
CA VAL A 191 -26.09 -9.58 55.26
C VAL A 191 -26.41 -11.01 54.85
N HIS A 192 -26.61 -11.23 53.56
CA HIS A 192 -26.86 -12.53 52.96
C HIS A 192 -25.71 -12.90 52.03
N VAL A 193 -25.13 -14.08 52.18
CA VAL A 193 -24.00 -14.57 51.36
C VAL A 193 -24.31 -15.95 50.80
N VAL A 194 -23.95 -16.16 49.54
CA VAL A 194 -23.94 -17.48 48.88
C VAL A 194 -22.55 -17.81 48.37
N GLY A 195 -22.17 -19.09 48.38
CA GLY A 195 -20.88 -19.53 47.86
C GLY A 195 -20.71 -21.04 47.85
N ARG A 196 -19.47 -21.50 47.99
CA ARG A 196 -19.09 -22.92 48.10
C ARG A 196 -18.17 -23.21 49.29
N PHE A 197 -18.15 -24.46 49.76
CA PHE A 197 -17.17 -24.97 50.72
C PHE A 197 -16.86 -26.47 50.51
N TYR A 198 -15.65 -26.93 50.90
CA TYR A 198 -15.14 -28.28 50.62
C TYR A 198 -15.21 -29.29 51.78
N TYR A 199 -15.59 -30.54 51.45
CA TYR A 199 -15.52 -31.68 52.38
C TYR A 199 -14.09 -32.15 52.63
N GLN A 200 -13.74 -32.35 53.92
CA GLN A 200 -12.42 -32.84 54.32
C GLN A 200 -12.49 -33.71 55.60
N GLY A 201 -13.47 -34.61 55.69
CA GLY A 201 -13.57 -35.56 56.81
C GLY A 201 -14.20 -35.03 58.10
N GLY A 202 -14.93 -33.92 58.04
CA GLY A 202 -15.63 -33.33 59.18
C GLY A 202 -16.25 -31.97 58.84
N ALA A 203 -17.15 -31.51 59.72
CA ALA A 203 -17.95 -30.29 59.55
C ALA A 203 -17.13 -28.97 59.61
N ARG A 204 -17.76 -27.86 59.20
CA ARG A 204 -17.22 -26.48 59.20
C ARG A 204 -18.11 -25.56 60.00
N ASP A 205 -17.51 -24.66 60.76
CA ASP A 205 -18.25 -23.71 61.58
C ASP A 205 -18.65 -22.47 60.75
N PHE A 206 -19.95 -22.25 60.62
CA PHE A 206 -20.56 -21.12 59.91
C PHE A 206 -21.07 -20.00 60.84
N ASP A 207 -20.86 -20.10 62.16
CA ASP A 207 -21.04 -18.99 63.09
C ASP A 207 -19.72 -18.22 63.26
N PRO A 208 -19.55 -17.02 62.67
CA PRO A 208 -18.32 -16.23 62.83
C PRO A 208 -18.26 -15.47 64.17
N GLY A 209 -19.15 -15.79 65.11
CA GLY A 209 -19.18 -15.28 66.49
C GLY A 209 -18.50 -16.23 67.49
N PRO A 210 -18.85 -16.13 68.78
CA PRO A 210 -18.36 -17.03 69.83
C PRO A 210 -19.21 -18.31 69.99
N GLY A 211 -20.25 -18.49 69.18
CA GLY A 211 -21.01 -19.73 69.12
C GLY A 211 -20.34 -20.74 68.19
N THR A 212 -21.11 -21.76 67.79
CA THR A 212 -20.68 -22.72 66.76
C THR A 212 -21.92 -23.21 66.00
N PHE A 213 -21.90 -23.18 64.68
CA PHE A 213 -22.97 -23.73 63.83
C PHE A 213 -22.35 -24.53 62.68
N PHE A 214 -22.41 -25.86 62.79
CA PHE A 214 -21.66 -26.74 61.90
C PHE A 214 -22.45 -27.19 60.66
N LEU A 215 -21.95 -26.86 59.45
CA LEU A 215 -22.38 -27.42 58.16
C LEU A 215 -21.41 -28.51 57.70
N THR A 216 -21.83 -29.46 56.86
CA THR A 216 -20.97 -30.55 56.38
C THR A 216 -21.14 -30.76 54.89
N ALA A 217 -20.18 -30.28 54.11
CA ALA A 217 -20.11 -30.60 52.69
C ALA A 217 -19.85 -32.11 52.50
N ASP A 218 -20.34 -32.68 51.39
CA ASP A 218 -20.02 -34.04 50.97
C ASP A 218 -18.88 -34.08 49.91
N TRP A 219 -18.76 -33.08 49.04
CA TRP A 219 -17.52 -32.79 48.28
C TRP A 219 -17.28 -31.28 48.07
N GLU A 220 -18.08 -30.63 47.23
CA GLU A 220 -18.16 -29.17 47.08
C GLU A 220 -19.62 -28.79 47.15
N ASP A 221 -20.03 -28.19 48.27
CA ASP A 221 -21.44 -27.90 48.52
C ASP A 221 -21.71 -26.40 48.57
N ILE A 222 -22.93 -26.02 48.18
CA ILE A 222 -23.42 -24.66 48.24
C ILE A 222 -23.64 -24.31 49.70
N PHE A 223 -23.20 -23.13 50.14
CA PHE A 223 -23.69 -22.55 51.40
C PHE A 223 -24.54 -21.32 51.13
N ILE A 224 -25.52 -21.09 52.01
CA ILE A 224 -26.28 -19.84 52.12
C ILE A 224 -26.22 -19.41 53.59
N LEU A 225 -25.68 -18.23 53.85
CA LEU A 225 -25.44 -17.66 55.18
C LEU A 225 -26.24 -16.36 55.34
N LYS A 226 -26.89 -16.18 56.49
CA LYS A 226 -27.49 -14.91 56.94
C LYS A 226 -26.84 -14.44 58.24
N LEU A 227 -26.33 -13.22 58.22
CA LEU A 227 -25.80 -12.48 59.37
C LEU A 227 -26.65 -11.24 59.65
N ASP A 228 -26.62 -10.73 60.88
CA ASP A 228 -27.18 -9.42 61.20
C ASP A 228 -26.28 -8.25 60.74
N ASN A 229 -26.75 -7.01 60.95
CA ASN A 229 -26.03 -5.78 60.59
C ASN A 229 -24.63 -5.64 61.24
N ASP A 230 -24.41 -6.31 62.37
CA ASP A 230 -23.18 -6.28 63.17
C ASP A 230 -22.30 -7.53 62.89
N GLY A 231 -22.71 -8.36 61.92
CA GLY A 231 -22.00 -9.55 61.49
C GLY A 231 -22.10 -10.72 62.48
N ASN A 232 -23.17 -10.79 63.27
CA ASN A 232 -23.48 -11.96 64.12
C ASN A 232 -24.33 -12.97 63.34
N PHE A 233 -24.19 -14.25 63.68
CA PHE A 233 -24.92 -15.34 63.03
C PHE A 233 -26.43 -15.28 63.25
N ILE A 234 -27.22 -15.47 62.17
CA ILE A 234 -28.67 -15.70 62.25
C ILE A 234 -29.00 -17.15 61.86
N TRP A 235 -28.61 -17.56 60.65
CA TRP A 235 -28.74 -18.94 60.18
C TRP A 235 -27.74 -19.22 59.04
N ALA A 236 -27.39 -20.48 58.85
CA ALA A 236 -26.73 -20.97 57.63
C ALA A 236 -27.38 -22.28 57.15
N LYS A 237 -27.20 -22.58 55.87
CA LYS A 237 -27.77 -23.73 55.15
C LYS A 237 -26.75 -24.25 54.16
N ASP A 238 -26.58 -25.57 54.10
CA ASP A 238 -25.87 -26.28 53.04
C ASP A 238 -26.86 -26.94 52.06
N ILE A 239 -26.48 -26.98 50.78
CA ILE A 239 -27.18 -27.66 49.69
C ILE A 239 -26.13 -28.33 48.81
N GLY A 240 -26.13 -29.65 48.70
CA GLY A 240 -25.11 -30.36 47.92
C GLY A 240 -25.19 -31.88 48.00
N ASN A 241 -24.09 -32.54 47.66
CA ASN A 241 -23.96 -34.00 47.60
C ASN A 241 -22.48 -34.44 47.45
N VAL A 242 -22.25 -35.73 47.23
CA VAL A 242 -20.90 -36.32 47.03
C VAL A 242 -20.18 -35.90 45.72
N LEU A 243 -20.68 -34.88 45.02
CA LEU A 243 -20.17 -34.32 43.76
C LEU A 243 -20.11 -32.78 43.87
N GLU A 244 -20.05 -32.06 42.75
CA GLU A 244 -19.82 -30.61 42.74
C GLU A 244 -21.12 -29.79 42.66
N SER A 245 -21.31 -28.88 43.61
CA SER A 245 -22.39 -27.89 43.64
C SER A 245 -21.84 -26.51 44.04
N ARG A 246 -22.16 -25.46 43.28
CA ARG A 246 -21.69 -24.08 43.57
C ARG A 246 -22.80 -23.06 43.38
N GLY A 247 -23.04 -22.22 44.38
CA GLY A 247 -23.91 -21.05 44.26
C GLY A 247 -23.08 -19.82 43.87
N HIS A 248 -23.49 -19.11 42.83
CA HIS A 248 -22.80 -17.90 42.35
C HIS A 248 -23.48 -16.61 42.79
N SER A 249 -24.81 -16.57 42.81
CA SER A 249 -25.54 -15.32 43.01
C SER A 249 -26.80 -15.53 43.83
N ILE A 250 -27.14 -14.48 44.57
CA ILE A 250 -28.22 -14.41 45.55
C ILE A 250 -29.05 -13.14 45.27
N ALA A 251 -30.37 -13.25 45.39
CA ALA A 251 -31.33 -12.16 45.27
C ALA A 251 -32.38 -12.25 46.41
N LEU A 252 -32.98 -11.11 46.75
CA LEU A 252 -34.04 -11.02 47.75
C LEU A 252 -35.30 -10.42 47.13
N ASP A 253 -36.49 -10.92 47.49
CA ASP A 253 -37.73 -10.18 47.25
C ASP A 253 -38.03 -9.19 48.40
N ALA A 254 -39.05 -8.35 48.21
CA ALA A 254 -39.46 -7.34 49.18
C ALA A 254 -39.95 -7.91 50.54
N THR A 255 -40.14 -9.24 50.66
CA THR A 255 -40.47 -9.92 51.92
C THR A 255 -39.26 -10.60 52.56
N GLY A 256 -38.09 -10.55 51.92
CA GLY A 256 -36.83 -11.13 52.40
C GLY A 256 -36.67 -12.62 52.07
N ASN A 257 -37.49 -13.19 51.18
CA ASN A 257 -37.24 -14.55 50.68
C ASN A 257 -35.97 -14.56 49.86
N VAL A 258 -35.19 -15.63 49.99
CA VAL A 258 -33.85 -15.77 49.42
C VAL A 258 -33.94 -16.60 48.13
N TYR A 259 -33.47 -16.03 47.02
CA TYR A 259 -33.36 -16.70 45.74
C TYR A 259 -31.89 -16.92 45.42
N THR A 260 -31.50 -18.10 44.96
CA THR A 260 -30.11 -18.40 44.58
C THR A 260 -30.02 -19.12 43.25
N THR A 261 -28.92 -18.89 42.53
CA THR A 261 -28.56 -19.63 41.31
C THR A 261 -27.08 -20.00 41.29
N GLY A 262 -26.74 -20.94 40.43
CA GLY A 262 -25.42 -21.50 40.27
C GLY A 262 -25.50 -22.77 39.42
N TYR A 263 -24.66 -23.76 39.70
CA TYR A 263 -24.71 -25.06 39.03
C TYR A 263 -24.50 -26.22 40.00
N PHE A 264 -24.91 -27.42 39.60
CA PHE A 264 -24.78 -28.65 40.39
C PHE A 264 -24.57 -29.89 39.52
N LEU A 265 -24.08 -30.97 40.15
CA LEU A 265 -23.72 -32.23 39.51
C LEU A 265 -24.39 -33.41 40.24
N GLY A 266 -25.02 -34.33 39.49
CA GLY A 266 -25.69 -35.50 40.04
C GLY A 266 -27.00 -35.18 40.75
N THR A 267 -27.40 -36.01 41.72
CA THR A 267 -28.64 -35.81 42.50
C THR A 267 -28.34 -35.04 43.78
N VAL A 268 -28.89 -33.84 43.93
CA VAL A 268 -28.73 -32.95 45.09
C VAL A 268 -30.10 -32.72 45.75
N ASP A 269 -30.14 -32.76 47.08
CA ASP A 269 -31.31 -32.36 47.86
C ASP A 269 -31.30 -30.84 48.06
N PHE A 270 -32.30 -30.15 47.52
CA PHE A 270 -32.44 -28.70 47.59
C PHE A 270 -33.34 -28.22 48.75
N ASP A 271 -33.85 -29.12 49.61
CA ASP A 271 -34.50 -28.75 50.87
C ASP A 271 -33.49 -28.82 52.04
N PRO A 272 -32.93 -27.69 52.51
CA PRO A 272 -31.94 -27.68 53.61
C PRO A 272 -32.63 -27.75 54.99
N GLY A 273 -33.71 -28.53 55.06
CA GLY A 273 -34.56 -28.78 56.22
C GLY A 273 -34.55 -30.26 56.62
N ALA A 274 -35.73 -30.78 56.96
CA ALA A 274 -35.93 -32.19 57.27
C ALA A 274 -36.81 -32.92 56.24
N GLY A 275 -37.19 -32.22 55.16
CA GLY A 275 -37.80 -32.83 53.99
C GLY A 275 -36.74 -33.35 53.02
N THR A 276 -37.15 -33.60 51.78
CA THR A 276 -36.27 -33.98 50.67
C THR A 276 -36.87 -33.48 49.37
N PHE A 277 -36.13 -32.67 48.63
CA PHE A 277 -36.48 -32.19 47.31
C PHE A 277 -35.30 -32.37 46.36
N ASN A 278 -35.21 -33.56 45.76
CA ASN A 278 -34.11 -33.92 44.88
C ASN A 278 -34.25 -33.32 43.47
N LEU A 279 -33.23 -32.58 43.03
CA LEU A 279 -32.97 -32.32 41.61
C LEU A 279 -31.83 -33.24 41.14
N THR A 280 -31.83 -33.63 39.86
CA THR A 280 -30.79 -34.51 39.29
C THR A 280 -30.32 -33.96 37.96
N SER A 281 -29.01 -33.72 37.81
CA SER A 281 -28.47 -33.29 36.52
C SER A 281 -28.49 -34.42 35.50
N VAL A 282 -28.83 -34.14 34.23
CA VAL A 282 -29.01 -35.19 33.21
C VAL A 282 -27.68 -35.84 32.78
N GLY A 283 -26.57 -35.13 32.94
CA GLY A 283 -25.23 -35.70 32.81
C GLY A 283 -24.82 -36.65 33.94
N GLY A 284 -25.65 -36.82 34.99
CA GLY A 284 -25.30 -37.61 36.16
C GLY A 284 -24.04 -37.07 36.83
N SER A 285 -22.96 -37.84 36.86
CA SER A 285 -21.67 -37.42 37.45
C SER A 285 -20.71 -36.75 36.45
N THR A 286 -21.14 -36.38 35.25
CA THR A 286 -20.25 -35.84 34.19
C THR A 286 -20.75 -34.57 33.48
N GLY A 287 -21.81 -33.91 33.96
CA GLY A 287 -22.29 -32.65 33.38
C GLY A 287 -23.03 -31.78 34.39
N TRP A 288 -22.61 -30.52 34.49
CA TRP A 288 -23.23 -29.49 35.33
C TRP A 288 -24.56 -29.05 34.72
N ASP A 289 -25.60 -28.93 35.54
CA ASP A 289 -26.88 -28.28 35.17
C ASP A 289 -27.09 -27.03 36.06
N ILE A 290 -27.80 -26.03 35.55
CA ILE A 290 -28.07 -24.76 36.26
C ILE A 290 -29.24 -24.97 37.23
N PHE A 291 -29.13 -24.49 38.47
CA PHE A 291 -30.23 -24.50 39.43
C PHE A 291 -30.79 -23.11 39.72
N TYR A 292 -32.03 -23.10 40.20
CA TYR A 292 -32.70 -21.99 40.87
C TYR A 292 -33.37 -22.52 42.13
N SER A 293 -33.17 -21.87 43.27
CA SER A 293 -33.88 -22.21 44.50
C SER A 293 -34.42 -20.96 45.18
N LYS A 294 -35.55 -21.13 45.87
CA LYS A 294 -36.18 -20.14 46.75
C LYS A 294 -36.31 -20.71 48.15
N LEU A 295 -35.78 -19.99 49.12
CA LEU A 295 -36.00 -20.19 50.55
C LEU A 295 -36.84 -19.04 51.11
N ASP A 296 -37.56 -19.26 52.20
CA ASP A 296 -38.20 -18.18 52.95
C ASP A 296 -37.17 -17.31 53.69
N ALA A 297 -37.59 -16.20 54.29
CA ALA A 297 -36.71 -15.30 55.04
C ALA A 297 -35.98 -15.95 56.25
N ASN A 298 -36.41 -17.15 56.67
CA ASN A 298 -35.81 -17.94 57.76
C ASN A 298 -34.92 -19.09 57.22
N GLY A 299 -34.75 -19.20 55.90
CA GLY A 299 -33.96 -20.27 55.27
C GLY A 299 -34.69 -21.62 55.17
N ASN A 300 -36.03 -21.66 55.22
CA ASN A 300 -36.80 -22.88 54.95
C ASN A 300 -37.07 -23.03 53.45
N PHE A 301 -37.12 -24.26 52.95
CA PHE A 301 -37.42 -24.55 51.55
C PHE A 301 -38.79 -24.03 51.08
N VAL A 302 -38.84 -23.45 49.88
CA VAL A 302 -40.09 -23.06 49.18
C VAL A 302 -40.21 -23.81 47.85
N TRP A 303 -39.21 -23.66 46.97
CA TRP A 303 -39.10 -24.43 45.72
C TRP A 303 -37.66 -24.48 45.21
N ALA A 304 -37.35 -25.48 44.37
CA ALA A 304 -36.17 -25.48 43.52
C ALA A 304 -36.50 -26.00 42.11
N LYS A 305 -35.72 -25.58 41.12
CA LYS A 305 -35.85 -25.89 39.69
C LYS A 305 -34.45 -26.09 39.11
N ALA A 306 -34.32 -26.90 38.06
CA ALA A 306 -33.08 -27.06 37.29
C ALA A 306 -33.35 -26.83 35.80
N MET A 307 -32.44 -26.14 35.09
CA MET A 307 -32.37 -26.22 33.63
C MET A 307 -31.72 -27.53 33.25
N VAL A 308 -32.36 -28.27 32.35
CA VAL A 308 -31.97 -29.64 32.05
C VAL A 308 -31.68 -29.77 30.56
N ASN A 309 -30.47 -30.24 30.22
CA ASN A 309 -30.15 -30.60 28.84
C ASN A 309 -31.01 -31.80 28.39
N SER A 310 -31.66 -31.73 27.23
CA SER A 310 -32.52 -32.82 26.75
C SER A 310 -31.79 -33.95 26.01
N THR A 311 -30.48 -33.81 25.74
CA THR A 311 -29.75 -34.64 24.76
C THR A 311 -28.26 -34.95 25.02
N SER A 312 -27.55 -34.26 25.91
CA SER A 312 -26.09 -34.42 26.07
C SER A 312 -25.68 -35.60 26.96
N THR A 313 -24.70 -36.38 26.50
CA THR A 313 -24.02 -37.44 27.26
C THR A 313 -22.51 -37.19 27.39
N TYR A 314 -22.07 -35.94 27.26
CA TYR A 314 -20.65 -35.55 27.25
C TYR A 314 -20.34 -34.48 28.30
N TYR A 315 -19.09 -34.51 28.80
CA TYR A 315 -18.51 -33.44 29.63
C TYR A 315 -18.64 -32.10 28.90
N THR A 316 -19.45 -31.20 29.43
CA THR A 316 -19.71 -29.88 28.85
C THR A 316 -19.66 -28.82 29.94
N ASP A 317 -18.54 -28.11 30.00
CA ASP A 317 -18.23 -27.07 30.99
C ASP A 317 -19.00 -25.75 30.73
N GLY A 318 -20.18 -25.83 30.10
CA GLY A 318 -20.88 -24.71 29.45
C GLY A 318 -22.13 -24.21 30.16
N TYR A 319 -22.53 -24.80 31.29
CA TYR A 319 -23.75 -24.46 32.04
C TYR A 319 -23.45 -23.70 33.33
N TYR A 320 -23.69 -22.39 33.33
CA TYR A 320 -23.42 -21.52 34.48
C TYR A 320 -24.57 -20.53 34.67
N GLY A 321 -25.34 -20.68 35.75
CA GLY A 321 -26.14 -19.57 36.29
C GLY A 321 -25.20 -18.57 36.95
N ARG A 322 -25.11 -17.34 36.42
CA ARG A 322 -24.13 -16.34 36.88
C ARG A 322 -24.72 -15.31 37.83
N LYS A 323 -25.81 -14.65 37.45
CA LYS A 323 -26.45 -13.61 38.25
C LYS A 323 -27.96 -13.83 38.29
N ILE A 324 -28.55 -13.59 39.45
CA ILE A 324 -30.00 -13.63 39.68
C ILE A 324 -30.46 -12.29 40.22
N ALA A 325 -31.62 -11.81 39.76
CA ALA A 325 -32.26 -10.59 40.22
C ALA A 325 -33.77 -10.82 40.39
N VAL A 326 -34.42 -10.00 41.21
CA VAL A 326 -35.87 -10.11 41.47
C VAL A 326 -36.50 -8.73 41.34
N ASP A 327 -37.59 -8.63 40.59
CA ASP A 327 -38.33 -7.37 40.44
C ASP A 327 -39.23 -7.07 41.65
N ALA A 328 -39.76 -5.85 41.73
CA ALA A 328 -40.66 -5.44 42.82
C ALA A 328 -41.99 -6.21 42.88
N SER A 329 -42.32 -7.02 41.87
CA SER A 329 -43.48 -7.92 41.84
C SER A 329 -43.13 -9.37 42.25
N GLY A 330 -41.85 -9.65 42.53
CA GLY A 330 -41.35 -10.98 42.86
C GLY A 330 -41.08 -11.88 41.65
N ASN A 331 -41.07 -11.36 40.42
CA ASN A 331 -40.61 -12.15 39.28
C ASN A 331 -39.09 -12.27 39.32
N VAL A 332 -38.58 -13.45 38.97
CA VAL A 332 -37.16 -13.78 39.06
C VAL A 332 -36.54 -13.71 37.67
N TYR A 333 -35.39 -13.07 37.57
CA TYR A 333 -34.61 -12.95 36.34
C TYR A 333 -33.24 -13.58 36.53
N SER A 334 -32.72 -14.26 35.50
CA SER A 334 -31.38 -14.86 35.54
C SER A 334 -30.64 -14.68 34.22
N SER A 335 -29.33 -14.48 34.33
CA SER A 335 -28.37 -14.51 33.23
C SER A 335 -27.24 -15.52 33.46
N GLY A 336 -26.60 -15.93 32.38
CA GLY A 336 -25.47 -16.85 32.40
C GLY A 336 -25.13 -17.38 31.02
N ARG A 337 -24.55 -18.59 30.96
CA ARG A 337 -24.27 -19.34 29.72
C ARG A 337 -24.84 -20.76 29.76
N TYR A 338 -25.13 -21.31 28.58
CA TYR A 338 -25.62 -22.69 28.41
C TYR A 338 -25.05 -23.34 27.13
N SER A 339 -24.92 -24.68 27.11
CA SER A 339 -24.30 -25.41 25.99
C SER A 339 -25.14 -26.61 25.50
N GLY A 340 -25.51 -26.62 24.22
CA GLY A 340 -26.41 -27.62 23.62
C GLY A 340 -27.90 -27.33 23.85
N THR A 341 -28.76 -28.09 23.18
CA THR A 341 -30.22 -27.88 23.23
C THR A 341 -30.78 -28.13 24.63
N THR A 342 -31.26 -27.06 25.25
CA THR A 342 -31.65 -27.00 26.67
C THR A 342 -33.10 -26.57 26.78
N ASP A 343 -33.86 -27.24 27.64
CA ASP A 343 -35.23 -26.83 27.95
C ASP A 343 -35.21 -25.79 29.09
N PHE A 344 -35.84 -24.64 28.84
CA PHE A 344 -36.00 -23.56 29.81
C PHE A 344 -37.36 -23.61 30.52
N ASP A 345 -38.30 -24.46 30.08
CA ASP A 345 -39.58 -24.67 30.76
C ASP A 345 -39.46 -25.81 31.80
N PHE A 346 -39.48 -25.44 33.08
CA PHE A 346 -39.40 -26.40 34.19
C PHE A 346 -40.71 -27.18 34.46
N GLY A 347 -41.77 -26.88 33.70
CA GLY A 347 -43.09 -27.47 33.86
C GLY A 347 -43.30 -28.76 33.05
N THR A 348 -44.53 -28.95 32.55
CA THR A 348 -44.86 -30.03 31.61
C THR A 348 -44.83 -29.59 30.15
N GLY A 349 -44.43 -28.34 29.88
CA GLY A 349 -44.22 -27.82 28.54
C GLY A 349 -42.82 -28.13 28.04
N THR A 350 -42.40 -27.41 27.00
CA THR A 350 -41.05 -27.52 26.42
C THR A 350 -40.75 -26.21 25.71
N PHE A 351 -39.70 -25.52 26.15
CA PHE A 351 -39.15 -24.32 25.52
C PHE A 351 -37.64 -24.50 25.32
N ASN A 352 -37.30 -25.20 24.22
CA ASN A 352 -35.91 -25.46 23.88
C ASN A 352 -35.23 -24.24 23.26
N LEU A 353 -34.07 -23.86 23.80
CA LEU A 353 -33.09 -23.00 23.15
C LEU A 353 -31.84 -23.82 22.79
N THR A 354 -31.20 -23.50 21.67
CA THR A 354 -29.97 -24.15 21.19
C THR A 354 -28.95 -23.06 20.91
N PRO A 355 -27.71 -23.14 21.42
CA PRO A 355 -26.68 -22.17 21.10
C PRO A 355 -26.28 -22.26 19.63
N ALA A 356 -25.84 -21.14 19.06
CA ALA A 356 -25.25 -21.08 17.73
C ALA A 356 -23.77 -21.55 17.73
N GLY A 357 -23.11 -21.46 18.89
CA GLY A 357 -21.68 -21.75 19.07
C GLY A 357 -21.41 -22.85 20.09
N GLY A 358 -20.35 -22.66 20.90
CA GLY A 358 -19.96 -23.62 21.93
C GLY A 358 -20.82 -23.49 23.20
N TYR A 359 -20.94 -22.27 23.70
CA TYR A 359 -21.93 -21.86 24.68
C TYR A 359 -22.36 -20.42 24.38
N ASP A 360 -23.65 -20.14 24.56
CA ASP A 360 -24.24 -18.84 24.27
C ASP A 360 -24.79 -18.23 25.56
N ALA A 361 -24.93 -16.90 25.58
CA ALA A 361 -25.53 -16.19 26.68
C ALA A 361 -27.05 -16.37 26.70
N TYR A 362 -27.63 -16.42 27.91
CA TYR A 362 -29.08 -16.45 28.08
C TYR A 362 -29.59 -15.35 29.01
N LEU A 363 -30.87 -15.01 28.82
CA LEU A 363 -31.69 -14.25 29.75
C LEU A 363 -33.03 -14.97 29.94
N MET A 364 -33.43 -15.22 31.18
CA MET A 364 -34.70 -15.87 31.49
C MET A 364 -35.48 -15.09 32.56
N LYS A 365 -36.81 -15.08 32.43
CA LYS A 365 -37.76 -14.65 33.45
C LYS A 365 -38.63 -15.81 33.94
N MET A 366 -38.78 -15.92 35.26
CA MET A 366 -39.68 -16.83 35.97
C MET A 366 -40.68 -16.05 36.84
N SER A 367 -41.79 -16.69 37.21
CA SER A 367 -42.72 -16.20 38.22
C SER A 367 -42.12 -16.30 39.64
N THR A 368 -42.80 -15.71 40.63
CA THR A 368 -42.48 -15.86 42.07
C THR A 368 -42.50 -17.32 42.57
N ASP A 369 -43.21 -18.20 41.86
CA ASP A 369 -43.35 -19.64 42.15
C ASP A 369 -42.35 -20.50 41.33
N GLY A 370 -41.44 -19.87 40.59
CA GLY A 370 -40.42 -20.54 39.78
C GLY A 370 -40.98 -21.19 38.51
N ASP A 371 -42.12 -20.72 38.01
CA ASP A 371 -42.68 -21.15 36.73
C ASP A 371 -42.11 -20.31 35.60
N PHE A 372 -41.86 -20.95 34.45
CA PHE A 372 -41.31 -20.29 33.27
C PHE A 372 -42.25 -19.21 32.72
N VAL A 373 -41.70 -18.03 32.39
CA VAL A 373 -42.44 -16.92 31.75
C VAL A 373 -41.93 -16.70 30.33
N TRP A 374 -40.61 -16.51 30.17
CA TRP A 374 -39.93 -16.47 28.88
C TRP A 374 -38.43 -16.68 29.06
N ALA A 375 -37.74 -17.16 28.01
CA ALA A 375 -36.29 -17.14 27.90
C ALA A 375 -35.86 -16.62 26.52
N LYS A 376 -34.65 -16.09 26.48
CA LYS A 376 -33.95 -15.55 25.31
C LYS A 376 -32.53 -16.10 25.32
N SER A 377 -32.02 -16.39 24.13
CA SER A 377 -30.61 -16.65 23.88
C SER A 377 -30.12 -15.61 22.88
N PHE A 378 -28.87 -15.18 23.04
CA PHE A 378 -28.16 -14.28 22.15
C PHE A 378 -26.69 -14.70 22.19
N GLY A 379 -26.22 -15.23 21.06
CA GLY A 379 -24.88 -15.78 20.88
C GLY A 379 -24.62 -16.05 19.40
N GLY A 380 -23.36 -16.34 19.10
CA GLY A 380 -22.83 -16.45 17.74
C GLY A 380 -22.15 -17.80 17.55
N THR A 381 -21.21 -17.90 16.62
CA THR A 381 -20.43 -19.14 16.45
C THR A 381 -19.31 -19.30 17.49
N GLY A 382 -19.20 -18.36 18.44
CA GLY A 382 -18.12 -18.26 19.42
C GLY A 382 -18.47 -18.86 20.79
N TYR A 383 -18.00 -18.15 21.81
CA TYR A 383 -18.32 -18.36 23.21
C TYR A 383 -18.86 -17.03 23.73
N ASP A 384 -20.09 -17.03 24.24
CA ASP A 384 -20.78 -15.80 24.66
C ASP A 384 -21.41 -16.01 26.04
N GLU A 385 -21.27 -15.05 26.96
CA GLU A 385 -21.68 -15.25 28.35
C GLU A 385 -22.15 -13.94 29.02
N ALA A 386 -23.36 -13.96 29.61
CA ALA A 386 -23.91 -12.82 30.35
C ALA A 386 -23.58 -12.92 31.86
N PHE A 387 -22.44 -12.34 32.26
CA PHE A 387 -21.94 -12.37 33.63
C PHE A 387 -22.85 -11.69 34.66
N SER A 388 -23.55 -10.61 34.29
CA SER A 388 -24.35 -9.84 35.25
C SER A 388 -25.59 -9.19 34.67
N ILE A 389 -26.57 -8.96 35.55
CA ILE A 389 -27.91 -8.47 35.25
C ILE A 389 -28.31 -7.36 36.23
N SER A 390 -28.93 -6.29 35.71
CA SER A 390 -29.55 -5.24 36.50
C SER A 390 -30.97 -4.95 36.00
N LEU A 391 -31.85 -4.49 36.89
CA LEU A 391 -33.25 -4.22 36.59
C LEU A 391 -33.53 -2.72 36.75
N GLY A 392 -34.07 -2.09 35.71
CA GLY A 392 -34.48 -0.68 35.73
C GLY A 392 -35.80 -0.47 36.48
N THR A 393 -36.08 0.78 36.83
CA THR A 393 -37.31 1.17 37.55
C THR A 393 -38.61 0.90 36.78
N THR A 394 -38.53 0.82 35.45
CA THR A 394 -39.61 0.44 34.52
C THR A 394 -39.84 -1.07 34.42
N GLY A 395 -38.95 -1.90 34.97
CA GLY A 395 -38.90 -3.35 34.73
C GLY A 395 -38.10 -3.75 33.49
N ASP A 396 -37.42 -2.79 32.84
CA ASP A 396 -36.42 -3.07 31.79
C ASP A 396 -35.22 -3.84 32.37
N VAL A 397 -34.59 -4.67 31.53
CA VAL A 397 -33.49 -5.55 31.92
C VAL A 397 -32.21 -5.14 31.22
N TYR A 398 -31.14 -5.01 31.98
CA TYR A 398 -29.81 -4.63 31.51
C TYR A 398 -28.83 -5.76 31.74
N LEU A 399 -28.02 -6.07 30.73
CA LEU A 399 -27.02 -7.13 30.79
C LEU A 399 -25.64 -6.64 30.38
N THR A 400 -24.62 -7.30 30.95
CA THR A 400 -23.24 -7.23 30.45
C THR A 400 -22.57 -8.59 30.56
N GLY A 401 -21.44 -8.73 29.88
CA GLY A 401 -20.71 -9.96 29.71
C GLY A 401 -19.63 -9.80 28.65
N PHE A 402 -19.32 -10.90 27.97
CA PHE A 402 -18.48 -10.89 26.76
C PHE A 402 -19.11 -11.69 25.63
N PHE A 403 -18.65 -11.43 24.42
CA PHE A 403 -19.03 -12.15 23.21
C PHE A 403 -17.85 -12.25 22.22
N VAL A 404 -17.88 -13.24 21.32
CA VAL A 404 -16.78 -13.50 20.36
C VAL A 404 -17.29 -13.66 18.93
N ASN A 405 -16.58 -13.07 17.98
CA ASN A 405 -16.97 -12.94 16.56
C ASN A 405 -18.18 -12.01 16.38
N THR A 406 -19.31 -12.49 15.85
CA THR A 406 -20.50 -11.67 15.58
C THR A 406 -21.72 -12.36 16.18
N VAL A 407 -22.49 -11.58 16.95
CA VAL A 407 -23.66 -12.03 17.69
C VAL A 407 -24.86 -11.16 17.34
N ASP A 408 -26.01 -11.81 17.14
CA ASP A 408 -27.30 -11.14 17.03
C ASP A 408 -27.89 -10.94 18.43
N PHE A 409 -28.06 -9.68 18.84
CA PHE A 409 -28.62 -9.31 20.13
C PHE A 409 -30.15 -9.10 20.09
N ASP A 410 -30.81 -9.21 18.92
CA ASP A 410 -32.28 -9.23 18.83
C ASP A 410 -32.81 -10.68 18.78
N PRO A 411 -33.28 -11.27 19.90
CA PRO A 411 -33.87 -12.61 19.95
C PRO A 411 -35.30 -12.67 19.35
N GLY A 412 -35.71 -11.65 18.60
CA GLY A 412 -37.00 -11.54 17.91
C GLY A 412 -36.95 -12.03 16.47
N THR A 413 -37.58 -11.27 15.57
CA THR A 413 -37.54 -11.51 14.10
C THR A 413 -36.75 -10.45 13.35
N GLY A 414 -36.19 -9.46 14.05
CA GLY A 414 -35.20 -8.55 13.50
C GLY A 414 -33.82 -9.20 13.51
N ALA A 415 -32.80 -8.36 13.35
CA ALA A 415 -31.41 -8.73 13.58
C ALA A 415 -30.66 -7.47 14.01
N PHE A 416 -29.95 -7.54 15.14
CA PHE A 416 -29.09 -6.50 15.65
C PHE A 416 -27.70 -7.10 15.91
N ASN A 417 -26.90 -7.18 14.85
CA ASN A 417 -25.57 -7.77 14.90
C ASN A 417 -24.55 -6.79 15.51
N LEU A 418 -23.85 -7.24 16.55
CA LEU A 418 -22.60 -6.64 17.02
C LEU A 418 -21.43 -7.58 16.67
N SER A 419 -20.26 -6.99 16.41
CA SER A 419 -19.05 -7.73 16.06
C SER A 419 -17.92 -7.33 17.00
N ALA A 420 -17.26 -8.32 17.61
CA ALA A 420 -16.08 -8.14 18.43
C ALA A 420 -14.90 -7.64 17.59
N SER A 421 -14.00 -6.90 18.23
CA SER A 421 -12.92 -6.10 17.60
C SER A 421 -11.66 -6.93 17.31
N GLY A 422 -11.85 -8.24 17.08
CA GLY A 422 -10.79 -9.20 16.85
C GLY A 422 -11.32 -10.63 16.76
N ALA A 423 -10.53 -11.58 17.27
CA ALA A 423 -10.93 -12.99 17.47
C ALA A 423 -11.00 -13.36 18.96
N ASN A 424 -11.04 -12.35 19.83
CA ASN A 424 -10.99 -12.42 21.28
C ASN A 424 -12.32 -11.93 21.87
N ASP A 425 -12.41 -11.90 23.20
CA ASP A 425 -13.59 -11.47 23.93
C ASP A 425 -13.77 -9.94 23.86
N ASP A 426 -14.93 -9.44 23.40
CA ASP A 426 -15.34 -8.04 23.54
C ASP A 426 -16.47 -7.91 24.57
N ILE A 427 -16.54 -6.77 25.27
CA ILE A 427 -17.62 -6.45 26.23
C ILE A 427 -18.89 -6.16 25.45
N PHE A 428 -20.05 -6.67 25.91
CA PHE A 428 -21.35 -6.15 25.46
C PHE A 428 -22.11 -5.46 26.59
N VAL A 429 -23.01 -4.57 26.18
CA VAL A 429 -24.08 -4.03 27.01
C VAL A 429 -25.40 -4.09 26.23
N SER A 430 -26.47 -4.56 26.85
CA SER A 430 -27.79 -4.66 26.18
C SER A 430 -28.95 -4.32 27.11
N LYS A 431 -30.02 -3.75 26.53
CA LYS A 431 -31.30 -3.43 27.18
C LYS A 431 -32.44 -4.21 26.52
N PHE A 432 -33.24 -4.87 27.34
CA PHE A 432 -34.50 -5.51 26.97
C PHE A 432 -35.67 -4.90 27.74
N ASP A 433 -36.87 -4.92 27.17
CA ASP A 433 -38.08 -4.56 27.91
C ASP A 433 -38.47 -5.64 28.94
N SER A 434 -39.44 -5.34 29.80
CA SER A 434 -39.96 -6.29 30.80
C SER A 434 -40.57 -7.61 30.25
N ASN A 435 -40.76 -7.72 28.93
CA ASN A 435 -41.23 -8.92 28.21
C ASN A 435 -40.07 -9.66 27.48
N GLY A 436 -38.83 -9.17 27.60
CA GLY A 436 -37.67 -9.73 26.91
C GLY A 436 -37.63 -9.38 25.41
N ASN A 437 -38.25 -8.28 24.99
CA ASN A 437 -38.06 -7.72 23.64
C ASN A 437 -36.81 -6.85 23.63
N PHE A 438 -36.04 -6.90 22.54
CA PHE A 438 -34.85 -6.09 22.36
C PHE A 438 -35.18 -4.57 22.27
N VAL A 439 -34.35 -3.74 22.91
CA VAL A 439 -34.44 -2.27 22.82
C VAL A 439 -33.19 -1.70 22.14
N TRP A 440 -32.01 -1.97 22.71
CA TRP A 440 -30.71 -1.64 22.12
C TRP A 440 -29.60 -2.54 22.69
N ALA A 441 -28.50 -2.65 21.98
CA ALA A 441 -27.23 -3.17 22.48
C ALA A 441 -26.07 -2.34 21.91
N GLY A 442 -24.90 -2.46 22.53
CA GLY A 442 -23.63 -1.94 22.03
C GLY A 442 -22.46 -2.76 22.56
N SER A 443 -21.32 -2.67 21.87
CA SER A 443 -20.09 -3.38 22.18
C SER A 443 -19.00 -2.39 22.59
N MET A 444 -18.12 -2.80 23.50
CA MET A 444 -16.93 -2.05 23.91
C MET A 444 -15.75 -3.03 23.93
N GLY A 445 -14.60 -2.65 23.39
CA GLY A 445 -13.49 -3.60 23.27
C GLY A 445 -12.41 -3.17 22.28
N GLY A 446 -11.41 -4.03 22.14
CA GLY A 446 -10.24 -3.86 21.31
C GLY A 446 -9.76 -5.19 20.70
N THR A 447 -8.48 -5.30 20.39
CA THR A 447 -7.97 -6.51 19.70
C THR A 447 -7.57 -7.64 20.65
N LEU A 448 -7.75 -7.48 21.96
CA LEU A 448 -7.35 -8.41 23.03
C LEU A 448 -8.57 -8.73 23.92
N ASP A 449 -8.38 -9.50 24.99
CA ASP A 449 -9.52 -9.96 25.82
C ASP A 449 -10.07 -8.83 26.70
N ASP A 450 -11.34 -8.47 26.50
CA ASP A 450 -12.08 -7.45 27.23
C ASP A 450 -13.41 -8.02 27.74
N GLN A 451 -13.68 -7.95 29.05
CA GLN A 451 -14.83 -8.62 29.67
C GLN A 451 -15.58 -7.74 30.68
N GLY A 452 -16.90 -7.60 30.52
CA GLY A 452 -17.79 -6.95 31.48
C GLY A 452 -18.24 -7.91 32.58
N TYR A 453 -18.03 -7.54 33.85
CA TYR A 453 -18.36 -8.38 35.02
C TYR A 453 -19.51 -7.82 35.87
N GLY A 454 -19.56 -6.50 36.05
CA GLY A 454 -20.57 -5.82 36.86
C GLY A 454 -21.43 -4.89 36.00
N ILE A 455 -22.74 -4.88 36.26
CA ILE A 455 -23.67 -3.89 35.71
C ILE A 455 -24.65 -3.43 36.81
N SER A 456 -24.93 -2.14 36.86
CA SER A 456 -25.85 -1.52 37.81
C SER A 456 -26.57 -0.34 37.17
N THR A 457 -27.79 -0.03 37.61
CA THR A 457 -28.57 1.11 37.14
C THR A 457 -28.97 2.02 38.29
N ASP A 458 -28.99 3.33 38.04
CA ASP A 458 -29.53 4.31 38.99
C ASP A 458 -31.01 4.65 38.72
N ALA A 459 -31.60 5.46 39.60
CA ALA A 459 -32.99 5.89 39.52
C ALA A 459 -33.31 6.85 38.35
N SER A 460 -32.30 7.25 37.55
CA SER A 460 -32.47 7.99 36.30
C SER A 460 -32.22 7.11 35.06
N GLU A 461 -32.09 5.80 35.25
CA GLU A 461 -31.79 4.79 34.23
C GLU A 461 -30.45 5.00 33.51
N ASN A 462 -29.50 5.69 34.16
CA ASN A 462 -28.10 5.62 33.73
C ASN A 462 -27.58 4.21 34.00
N VAL A 463 -26.82 3.67 33.06
CA VAL A 463 -26.24 2.32 33.14
C VAL A 463 -24.77 2.44 33.48
N TYR A 464 -24.34 1.74 34.53
CA TYR A 464 -22.96 1.68 34.98
C TYR A 464 -22.42 0.27 34.75
N LEU A 465 -21.22 0.18 34.19
CA LEU A 465 -20.55 -1.09 33.88
C LEU A 465 -19.13 -1.12 34.42
N SER A 466 -18.64 -2.31 34.76
CA SER A 466 -17.24 -2.51 35.13
C SER A 466 -16.76 -3.91 34.78
N GLY A 467 -15.45 -4.05 34.66
CA GLY A 467 -14.79 -5.30 34.30
C GLY A 467 -13.29 -5.09 34.16
N TRP A 468 -12.68 -5.78 33.21
CA TRP A 468 -11.27 -5.64 32.85
C TRP A 468 -11.08 -5.66 31.34
N PHE A 469 -9.97 -5.08 30.88
CA PHE A 469 -9.64 -4.92 29.46
C PHE A 469 -8.13 -5.00 29.23
N GLN A 470 -7.71 -5.31 28.00
CA GLN A 470 -6.31 -5.49 27.60
C GLN A 470 -5.91 -4.61 26.42
N GLY A 471 -4.70 -4.04 26.49
CA GLY A 471 -4.14 -3.27 25.37
C GLY A 471 -4.88 -1.95 25.19
N THR A 472 -5.55 -1.74 24.06
CA THR A 472 -6.34 -0.52 23.82
C THR A 472 -7.74 -0.91 23.34
N ALA A 473 -8.74 -0.49 24.09
CA ALA A 473 -10.15 -0.81 23.89
C ALA A 473 -10.97 0.47 23.75
N ASP A 474 -11.97 0.46 22.86
CA ASP A 474 -12.95 1.51 22.68
C ASP A 474 -14.10 1.31 23.67
N PHE A 475 -14.40 2.34 24.47
CA PHE A 475 -15.45 2.30 25.50
C PHE A 475 -16.72 3.06 25.12
N ASP A 476 -16.86 3.52 23.86
CA ASP A 476 -18.14 4.02 23.36
C ASP A 476 -18.96 2.88 22.73
N PRO A 477 -20.17 2.56 23.24
CA PRO A 477 -21.02 1.49 22.69
C PRO A 477 -21.69 1.85 21.36
N GLY A 478 -21.46 3.06 20.84
CA GLY A 478 -22.06 3.61 19.63
C GLY A 478 -21.08 3.69 18.45
N ALA A 479 -21.05 4.85 17.79
CA ALA A 479 -20.23 5.10 16.59
C ALA A 479 -19.15 6.18 16.81
N CYS A 480 -19.01 6.68 18.03
CA CYS A 480 -17.84 7.44 18.44
C CYS A 480 -16.70 6.48 18.80
N THR A 481 -15.50 7.02 19.05
CA THR A 481 -14.38 6.24 19.58
C THR A 481 -13.79 6.94 20.79
N VAL A 482 -13.82 6.27 21.93
CA VAL A 482 -13.31 6.74 23.22
C VAL A 482 -12.41 5.66 23.81
N ASN A 483 -11.20 5.60 23.26
CA ASN A 483 -10.19 4.62 23.64
C ASN A 483 -9.64 4.85 25.06
N GLN A 484 -9.47 3.76 25.80
CA GLN A 484 -8.57 3.68 26.95
C GLN A 484 -7.47 2.65 26.66
N THR A 485 -6.32 2.79 27.31
CA THR A 485 -5.18 1.87 27.16
C THR A 485 -4.78 1.30 28.53
N SER A 486 -4.56 -0.01 28.61
CA SER A 486 -4.07 -0.68 29.82
C SER A 486 -2.63 -0.26 30.12
N ALA A 487 -2.30 -0.07 31.40
CA ALA A 487 -0.93 0.20 31.83
C ALA A 487 -0.09 -1.09 31.98
N GLY A 488 -0.77 -2.24 32.07
CA GLY A 488 -0.16 -3.53 32.36
C GLY A 488 -0.76 -4.68 31.54
N ALA A 489 -0.86 -5.84 32.18
CA ALA A 489 -1.38 -7.06 31.57
C ALA A 489 -2.89 -6.96 31.33
N ASP A 490 -3.63 -6.53 32.34
CA ASP A 490 -5.07 -6.23 32.29
C ASP A 490 -5.40 -5.15 33.33
N ASP A 491 -6.18 -4.15 32.92
CA ASP A 491 -6.58 -3.00 33.74
C ASP A 491 -8.09 -3.05 34.01
N ALA A 492 -8.54 -2.52 35.15
CA ALA A 492 -9.96 -2.44 35.46
C ALA A 492 -10.61 -1.20 34.81
N PHE A 493 -11.86 -1.32 34.38
CA PHE A 493 -12.64 -0.20 33.84
C PHE A 493 -13.93 0.06 34.63
N ILE A 494 -14.40 1.31 34.59
CA ILE A 494 -15.73 1.72 35.00
C ILE A 494 -16.31 2.66 33.93
N VAL A 495 -17.51 2.37 33.44
CA VAL A 495 -18.21 3.13 32.39
C VAL A 495 -19.56 3.61 32.88
N LYS A 496 -19.98 4.80 32.44
CA LYS A 496 -21.35 5.33 32.59
C LYS A 496 -21.96 5.65 31.23
N LEU A 497 -23.15 5.13 30.99
CA LEU A 497 -23.96 5.37 29.80
C LEU A 497 -25.26 6.08 30.17
N ASN A 498 -25.68 7.04 29.34
CA ASN A 498 -26.99 7.67 29.41
C ASN A 498 -27.88 7.17 28.25
N GLN A 499 -29.20 7.25 28.39
CA GLN A 499 -30.15 6.85 27.35
C GLN A 499 -30.76 8.07 26.66
N VAL A 500 -30.82 8.08 25.32
CA VAL A 500 -31.36 9.20 24.54
C VAL A 500 -32.29 8.68 23.44
N VAL A 501 -33.45 9.32 23.31
CA VAL A 501 -34.46 9.01 22.29
C VAL A 501 -34.38 10.04 21.14
N ARG A 502 -33.96 9.61 19.94
CA ARG A 502 -33.81 10.49 18.76
C ARG A 502 -34.34 9.84 17.48
N ALA A 503 -34.80 10.68 16.56
CA ALA A 503 -35.07 10.23 15.19
C ALA A 503 -33.75 9.91 14.46
N PRO A 504 -33.72 8.93 13.55
CA PRO A 504 -32.54 8.63 12.74
C PRO A 504 -32.01 9.88 12.01
N LEU A 505 -30.68 9.99 11.96
CA LEU A 505 -30.00 11.07 11.27
C LEU A 505 -30.29 11.00 9.76
N SER A 506 -30.80 12.09 9.18
CA SER A 506 -31.03 12.18 7.74
C SER A 506 -30.82 13.59 7.20
N VAL A 507 -30.43 13.70 5.93
CA VAL A 507 -30.35 14.97 5.20
C VAL A 507 -31.31 14.90 4.00
N THR A 508 -32.41 15.65 4.06
CA THR A 508 -33.46 15.64 3.04
C THR A 508 -33.22 16.66 1.92
N SER A 509 -32.62 17.82 2.22
CA SER A 509 -32.28 18.81 1.20
C SER A 509 -31.20 19.80 1.63
N VAL A 510 -30.54 20.41 0.64
CA VAL A 510 -29.58 21.51 0.79
C VAL A 510 -30.04 22.64 -0.13
N SER A 511 -30.21 23.85 0.39
CA SER A 511 -30.78 24.98 -0.36
C SER A 511 -30.07 26.31 -0.07
N PRO A 512 -29.66 27.09 -1.10
CA PRO A 512 -29.67 26.72 -2.52
C PRO A 512 -28.74 25.53 -2.83
N ALA A 513 -28.92 24.88 -3.98
CA ALA A 513 -28.11 23.72 -4.41
C ALA A 513 -26.80 24.10 -5.13
N VAL A 514 -26.60 25.39 -5.41
CA VAL A 514 -25.41 25.96 -6.05
C VAL A 514 -25.01 27.22 -5.30
N GLY A 515 -23.72 27.43 -5.06
CA GLY A 515 -23.22 28.67 -4.46
C GLY A 515 -21.75 28.94 -4.72
N VAL A 516 -21.33 30.16 -4.41
CA VAL A 516 -19.92 30.56 -4.35
C VAL A 516 -19.50 30.68 -2.87
N VAL A 517 -18.19 30.75 -2.62
CA VAL A 517 -17.64 30.98 -1.27
C VAL A 517 -18.30 32.21 -0.62
N GLY A 518 -18.77 32.03 0.62
CA GLY A 518 -19.49 33.06 1.38
C GLY A 518 -21.02 33.02 1.28
N ASN A 519 -21.63 32.25 0.36
CA ASN A 519 -23.08 32.11 0.29
C ASN A 519 -23.65 31.40 1.54
N THR A 520 -24.80 31.84 2.05
CA THR A 520 -25.52 31.16 3.14
C THR A 520 -26.37 30.02 2.61
N ILE A 521 -26.27 28.84 3.24
CA ILE A 521 -26.94 27.59 2.86
C ILE A 521 -27.74 27.03 4.05
N THR A 522 -28.93 26.51 3.79
CA THR A 522 -29.75 25.76 4.76
C THR A 522 -29.77 24.28 4.40
N ILE A 523 -29.48 23.43 5.38
CA ILE A 523 -29.58 21.98 5.31
C ILE A 523 -30.83 21.57 6.10
N THR A 524 -31.69 20.75 5.50
CA THR A 524 -32.93 20.25 6.11
C THR A 524 -32.85 18.73 6.29
N GLY A 525 -33.41 18.17 7.34
CA GLY A 525 -33.22 16.77 7.71
C GLY A 525 -33.99 16.32 8.95
N THR A 526 -33.49 15.27 9.60
CA THR A 526 -33.95 14.75 10.90
C THR A 526 -32.76 14.28 11.73
N GLY A 527 -32.95 14.18 13.05
CA GLY A 527 -31.95 13.57 13.94
C GLY A 527 -30.74 14.45 14.29
N PHE A 528 -30.71 15.70 13.81
CA PHE A 528 -29.68 16.68 14.16
C PHE A 528 -29.72 17.03 15.66
N ASN A 529 -28.56 17.39 16.22
CA ASN A 529 -28.48 17.82 17.61
C ASN A 529 -28.95 19.29 17.72
N THR A 530 -29.77 19.59 18.72
CA THR A 530 -30.30 20.95 18.96
C THR A 530 -29.23 21.92 19.47
N THR A 531 -28.07 21.41 19.90
CA THR A 531 -26.88 22.20 20.24
C THR A 531 -25.98 22.34 18.99
N PRO A 532 -25.75 23.56 18.47
CA PRO A 532 -24.95 23.77 17.26
C PRO A 532 -23.56 23.14 17.29
N ALA A 533 -22.87 23.19 18.43
CA ALA A 533 -21.52 22.66 18.60
C ALA A 533 -21.42 21.12 18.47
N ASN A 534 -22.54 20.41 18.62
CA ASN A 534 -22.61 18.95 18.53
C ASN A 534 -22.97 18.47 17.11
N ASN A 535 -23.02 19.39 16.14
CA ASN A 535 -23.10 19.06 14.72
C ASN A 535 -21.86 19.62 14.02
N SER A 536 -21.24 18.84 13.15
CA SER A 536 -20.28 19.35 12.18
C SER A 536 -20.87 19.25 10.77
N VAL A 537 -20.45 20.16 9.90
CA VAL A 537 -20.83 20.16 8.48
C VAL A 537 -19.57 20.29 7.65
N THR A 538 -19.45 19.49 6.60
CA THR A 538 -18.38 19.67 5.60
C THR A 538 -18.95 19.74 4.19
N PHE A 539 -18.29 20.53 3.33
CA PHE A 539 -18.52 20.58 1.89
C PHE A 539 -17.37 19.83 1.23
N ASN A 540 -17.58 18.55 0.90
CA ASN A 540 -16.55 17.65 0.37
C ASN A 540 -15.23 17.74 1.19
N SER A 541 -15.33 17.41 2.48
CA SER A 541 -14.27 17.50 3.51
C SER A 541 -13.87 18.90 3.99
N THR A 542 -14.24 20.00 3.33
CA THR A 542 -13.94 21.35 3.85
C THR A 542 -14.93 21.76 4.95
N PRO A 543 -14.48 22.01 6.21
CA PRO A 543 -15.39 22.31 7.31
C PRO A 543 -16.13 23.64 7.15
N ALA A 544 -17.42 23.64 7.48
CA ALA A 544 -18.26 24.83 7.56
C ALA A 544 -18.70 25.10 8.99
N VAL A 545 -18.77 26.38 9.36
CA VAL A 545 -19.23 26.80 10.69
C VAL A 545 -20.75 26.67 10.76
N VAL A 546 -21.23 25.84 11.70
CA VAL A 546 -22.65 25.73 12.04
C VAL A 546 -23.06 26.99 12.81
N THR A 547 -23.94 27.80 12.20
CA THR A 547 -24.40 29.07 12.76
C THR A 547 -25.72 28.94 13.53
N ALA A 548 -26.52 27.92 13.22
CA ALA A 548 -27.72 27.53 13.95
C ALA A 548 -28.06 26.05 13.67
N SER A 549 -28.68 25.37 14.63
CA SER A 549 -29.29 24.06 14.44
C SER A 549 -30.64 23.93 15.16
N THR A 550 -31.46 23.03 14.66
CA THR A 550 -32.66 22.47 15.30
C THR A 550 -32.69 20.96 15.00
N ALA A 551 -33.61 20.19 15.58
CA ALA A 551 -33.75 18.77 15.27
C ALA A 551 -34.01 18.43 13.79
N THR A 552 -34.36 19.42 12.95
CA THR A 552 -34.70 19.25 11.52
C THR A 552 -34.01 20.23 10.56
N SER A 553 -33.19 21.17 11.05
CA SER A 553 -32.44 22.11 10.19
C SER A 553 -31.08 22.50 10.74
N ILE A 554 -30.13 22.78 9.84
CA ILE A 554 -28.79 23.32 10.14
C ILE A 554 -28.50 24.46 9.15
N THR A 555 -27.91 25.56 9.63
CA THR A 555 -27.54 26.73 8.80
C THR A 555 -26.03 26.96 8.79
N VAL A 556 -25.45 27.10 7.59
CA VAL A 556 -24.01 27.29 7.36
C VAL A 556 -23.73 28.33 6.27
N THR A 557 -22.48 28.73 6.10
CA THR A 557 -21.99 29.43 4.91
C THR A 557 -21.02 28.54 4.13
N VAL A 558 -20.97 28.69 2.80
CA VAL A 558 -19.99 27.99 1.95
C VAL A 558 -18.58 28.45 2.36
N PRO A 559 -17.72 27.58 2.92
CA PRO A 559 -16.41 27.97 3.40
C PRO A 559 -15.43 28.23 2.24
N ALA A 560 -14.37 28.99 2.50
CA ALA A 560 -13.28 29.14 1.54
C ALA A 560 -12.58 27.78 1.35
N GLY A 561 -12.31 27.40 0.10
CA GLY A 561 -11.79 26.07 -0.23
C GLY A 561 -12.84 24.95 -0.20
N ALA A 562 -14.14 25.27 -0.14
CA ALA A 562 -15.19 24.30 -0.45
C ALA A 562 -15.02 23.80 -1.90
N THR A 563 -15.37 22.55 -2.17
CA THR A 563 -15.41 22.01 -3.54
C THR A 563 -16.78 21.38 -3.81
N THR A 564 -17.12 21.23 -5.10
CA THR A 564 -18.37 20.56 -5.50
C THR A 564 -18.40 19.11 -5.01
N GLY A 565 -19.49 18.71 -4.36
CA GLY A 565 -19.66 17.34 -3.85
C GLY A 565 -20.79 17.24 -2.83
N LYS A 566 -20.82 16.16 -2.05
CA LYS A 566 -21.80 16.00 -0.97
C LYS A 566 -21.57 17.02 0.14
N VAL A 567 -22.67 17.44 0.76
CA VAL A 567 -22.64 18.08 2.07
C VAL A 567 -22.82 16.97 3.10
N SER A 568 -21.81 16.76 3.93
CA SER A 568 -21.83 15.80 5.03
C SER A 568 -22.26 16.53 6.30
N VAL A 569 -23.23 15.95 7.02
CA VAL A 569 -23.57 16.34 8.39
C VAL A 569 -23.13 15.22 9.31
N THR A 570 -22.28 15.54 10.29
CA THR A 570 -21.95 14.63 11.39
C THR A 570 -22.67 15.10 12.64
N THR A 571 -23.41 14.20 13.28
CA THR A 571 -24.11 14.44 14.54
C THR A 571 -23.86 13.25 15.45
N ASP A 572 -23.31 13.47 16.63
CA ASP A 572 -22.96 12.43 17.60
C ASP A 572 -22.17 11.27 16.93
N CYS A 573 -21.07 11.65 16.27
CA CYS A 573 -20.15 10.83 15.44
C CYS A 573 -20.74 10.15 14.18
N VAL A 574 -22.06 9.96 14.09
CA VAL A 574 -22.71 9.43 12.88
C VAL A 574 -22.68 10.48 11.77
N THR A 575 -22.19 10.12 10.58
CA THR A 575 -22.11 11.02 9.42
C THR A 575 -23.08 10.61 8.32
N ILE A 576 -23.92 11.55 7.87
CA ILE A 576 -24.86 11.37 6.75
C ILE A 576 -24.60 12.41 5.66
N ASN A 577 -24.62 11.96 4.41
CA ASN A 577 -24.43 12.78 3.22
C ASN A 577 -25.76 13.26 2.63
N SER A 578 -25.77 14.44 2.04
CA SER A 578 -26.87 14.93 1.21
C SER A 578 -27.15 13.99 0.02
N ALA A 579 -28.43 13.82 -0.35
CA ALA A 579 -28.80 12.98 -1.49
C ALA A 579 -28.18 13.49 -2.81
N SER A 580 -28.20 14.81 -3.02
CA SER A 580 -27.60 15.48 -4.19
C SER A 580 -26.31 16.21 -3.81
N ASP A 581 -25.47 16.43 -4.80
CA ASP A 581 -24.25 17.23 -4.67
C ASP A 581 -24.61 18.71 -4.57
N PHE A 582 -23.91 19.44 -3.71
CA PHE A 582 -23.90 20.89 -3.70
C PHE A 582 -22.79 21.37 -4.65
N ILE A 583 -23.14 22.25 -5.59
CA ILE A 583 -22.19 22.77 -6.57
C ILE A 583 -21.53 24.03 -6.02
N VAL A 584 -20.21 23.96 -5.78
CA VAL A 584 -19.37 25.14 -5.55
C VAL A 584 -18.87 25.63 -6.91
N ALA A 585 -19.23 26.86 -7.28
CA ALA A 585 -18.87 27.45 -8.56
C ALA A 585 -17.68 28.42 -8.43
N ASP A 586 -16.60 28.17 -9.18
CA ASP A 586 -15.36 28.95 -9.12
C ASP A 586 -15.03 29.63 -10.46
N ASN A 587 -14.56 30.88 -10.38
CA ASN A 587 -14.18 31.69 -11.54
C ASN A 587 -12.89 31.20 -12.19
N PHE A 588 -12.76 31.41 -13.51
CA PHE A 588 -11.46 31.36 -14.20
C PHE A 588 -10.69 32.67 -13.93
N ILE A 589 -9.49 32.61 -13.36
CA ILE A 589 -8.75 33.79 -12.88
C ILE A 589 -7.40 33.91 -13.58
N THR A 590 -7.11 35.10 -14.12
CA THR A 590 -5.90 35.41 -14.88
C THR A 590 -5.29 36.76 -14.50
N GLN A 591 -3.96 36.88 -14.62
CA GLN A 591 -3.22 38.13 -14.39
C GLN A 591 -2.67 38.69 -15.71
N TRP A 592 -2.88 39.98 -15.96
CA TRP A 592 -2.48 40.67 -17.19
C TRP A 592 -1.67 41.94 -16.90
N ASN A 593 -0.51 42.08 -17.54
CA ASN A 593 0.34 43.27 -17.46
C ASN A 593 0.12 44.19 -18.67
N LEU A 594 -0.54 45.33 -18.45
CA LEU A 594 -0.89 46.28 -19.52
C LEU A 594 0.27 47.19 -19.94
N ALA A 595 1.40 47.19 -19.22
CA ALA A 595 2.61 47.92 -19.61
C ALA A 595 3.33 47.28 -20.81
N THR A 596 3.14 45.97 -21.04
CA THR A 596 3.56 45.31 -22.27
C THR A 596 2.67 45.78 -23.44
N ALA A 597 3.23 45.87 -24.65
CA ALA A 597 2.47 46.27 -25.84
C ALA A 597 1.31 45.29 -26.15
N GLY A 598 0.21 45.81 -26.69
CA GLY A 598 -1.03 45.05 -26.92
C GLY A 598 -2.08 45.85 -27.70
N SER A 599 -3.38 45.52 -27.52
CA SER A 599 -4.50 46.12 -28.28
C SER A 599 -4.71 47.62 -28.08
N GLY A 600 -4.30 48.15 -26.92
CA GLY A 600 -4.34 49.58 -26.63
C GLY A 600 -3.82 49.90 -25.23
N ALA A 601 -3.64 51.19 -24.94
CA ALA A 601 -3.15 51.64 -23.62
C ALA A 601 -4.13 51.32 -22.47
N THR A 602 -5.43 51.37 -22.76
CA THR A 602 -6.54 51.20 -21.79
C THR A 602 -7.52 50.09 -22.21
N GLN A 603 -7.03 49.12 -23.00
CA GLN A 603 -7.82 48.03 -23.59
C GLN A 603 -7.12 46.69 -23.42
N LEU A 604 -7.94 45.64 -23.27
CA LEU A 604 -7.56 44.23 -23.35
C LEU A 604 -8.55 43.49 -24.27
N THR A 605 -8.06 42.67 -25.20
CA THR A 605 -8.89 41.86 -26.10
C THR A 605 -8.29 40.47 -26.34
N PHE A 606 -9.15 39.45 -26.37
CA PHE A 606 -8.80 38.09 -26.76
C PHE A 606 -10.02 37.33 -27.27
N GLY A 607 -9.79 36.26 -28.05
CA GLY A 607 -10.85 35.40 -28.57
C GLY A 607 -11.45 34.53 -27.48
N THR A 608 -12.74 34.21 -27.61
CA THR A 608 -13.50 33.41 -26.65
C THR A 608 -14.47 32.46 -27.37
N ALA A 609 -14.94 31.42 -26.69
CA ALA A 609 -16.17 30.73 -27.06
C ALA A 609 -17.13 30.74 -25.86
N THR A 610 -18.41 30.99 -26.13
CA THR A 610 -19.45 31.14 -25.10
C THR A 610 -20.78 30.54 -25.57
N SER A 611 -21.50 29.83 -24.70
CA SER A 611 -22.86 29.34 -24.99
C SER A 611 -23.97 30.38 -24.75
N GLY A 612 -23.62 31.55 -24.20
CA GLY A 612 -24.56 32.59 -23.79
C GLY A 612 -23.80 33.79 -23.22
N THR A 613 -24.47 34.60 -22.41
CA THR A 613 -23.83 35.72 -21.70
C THR A 613 -22.92 35.20 -20.58
N VAL A 614 -21.70 35.72 -20.54
CA VAL A 614 -20.68 35.47 -19.51
C VAL A 614 -20.38 36.79 -18.80
N ASN A 615 -20.23 36.75 -17.48
CA ASN A 615 -19.88 37.90 -16.66
C ASN A 615 -18.38 37.88 -16.31
N TYR A 616 -17.79 39.06 -16.10
CA TYR A 616 -16.43 39.21 -15.60
C TYR A 616 -16.30 40.36 -14.60
N THR A 617 -15.30 40.26 -13.74
CA THR A 617 -14.79 41.36 -12.91
C THR A 617 -13.30 41.51 -13.10
N TRP A 618 -12.76 42.71 -12.90
CA TRP A 618 -11.34 42.94 -12.88
C TRP A 618 -10.94 43.87 -11.73
N GLN A 619 -9.71 43.68 -11.24
CA GLN A 619 -9.12 44.45 -10.16
C GLN A 619 -7.67 44.81 -10.54
N GLU A 620 -7.31 46.08 -10.38
CA GLU A 620 -5.94 46.55 -10.42
C GLU A 620 -5.17 46.04 -9.20
N LEU A 621 -4.00 45.44 -9.45
CA LEU A 621 -3.10 44.93 -8.41
C LEU A 621 -1.92 45.88 -8.14
N SER A 622 -1.54 46.68 -9.14
CA SER A 622 -0.46 47.67 -9.07
C SER A 622 -0.50 48.59 -10.30
N PRO A 623 -0.29 49.91 -10.14
CA PRO A 623 0.08 50.61 -8.90
C PRO A 623 -1.10 51.01 -7.99
N GLY A 624 -2.34 50.99 -8.50
CA GLY A 624 -3.54 51.40 -7.76
C GLY A 624 -4.46 50.25 -7.35
N THR A 625 -5.71 50.60 -7.03
CA THR A 625 -6.77 49.68 -6.57
C THR A 625 -8.07 49.84 -7.38
N ALA A 626 -7.99 50.32 -8.63
CA ALA A 626 -9.17 50.45 -9.47
C ALA A 626 -9.82 49.07 -9.74
N SER A 627 -11.13 49.03 -9.96
CA SER A 627 -11.84 47.80 -10.28
C SER A 627 -13.03 48.07 -11.20
N GLY A 628 -13.51 47.03 -11.87
CA GLY A 628 -14.66 47.11 -12.75
C GLY A 628 -15.28 45.75 -13.02
N SER A 629 -16.41 45.76 -13.72
CA SER A 629 -17.18 44.56 -14.05
C SER A 629 -17.90 44.75 -15.38
N GLY A 630 -18.21 43.65 -16.05
CA GLY A 630 -19.02 43.67 -17.27
C GLY A 630 -19.52 42.29 -17.66
N SER A 631 -20.16 42.23 -18.82
CA SER A 631 -20.68 41.01 -19.41
C SER A 631 -20.47 41.02 -20.92
N TRP A 632 -20.25 39.85 -21.53
CA TRP A 632 -20.18 39.71 -22.99
C TRP A 632 -20.78 38.39 -23.45
N SER A 633 -20.94 38.24 -24.77
CA SER A 633 -21.29 36.99 -25.43
C SER A 633 -20.68 36.99 -26.83
N GLY A 634 -20.11 35.86 -27.28
CA GLY A 634 -19.60 35.68 -28.63
C GLY A 634 -18.11 35.37 -28.72
N ALA A 635 -17.53 35.63 -29.89
CA ALA A 635 -16.21 35.15 -30.29
C ALA A 635 -15.02 35.96 -29.73
N THR A 636 -15.26 37.11 -29.10
CA THR A 636 -14.21 38.02 -28.61
C THR A 636 -14.68 38.72 -27.34
N LEU A 637 -13.83 38.76 -26.31
CA LEU A 637 -13.97 39.68 -25.19
C LEU A 637 -13.11 40.92 -25.47
N THR A 638 -13.67 42.11 -25.26
CA THR A 638 -12.95 43.39 -25.29
C THR A 638 -13.34 44.19 -24.06
N ILE A 639 -12.36 44.46 -23.20
CA ILE A 639 -12.51 45.30 -22.00
C ILE A 639 -11.86 46.65 -22.30
N THR A 640 -12.57 47.74 -22.00
CA THR A 640 -12.11 49.12 -22.22
C THR A 640 -12.12 49.91 -20.91
N GLY A 641 -11.40 51.03 -20.87
CA GLY A 641 -11.30 51.87 -19.67
C GLY A 641 -10.37 51.31 -18.58
N LEU A 642 -9.49 50.37 -18.95
CA LEU A 642 -8.50 49.81 -18.03
C LEU A 642 -7.40 50.83 -17.67
N PRO A 643 -6.80 50.78 -16.47
CA PRO A 643 -5.74 51.70 -16.08
C PRO A 643 -4.48 51.52 -16.95
N THR A 644 -3.97 52.62 -17.52
CA THR A 644 -2.80 52.58 -18.42
C THR A 644 -1.56 52.02 -17.73
N GLY A 645 -1.00 50.95 -18.29
CA GLY A 645 0.27 50.37 -17.82
C GLY A 645 0.18 49.58 -16.50
N ALA A 646 -1.01 49.38 -15.94
CA ALA A 646 -1.20 48.64 -14.70
C ALA A 646 -1.13 47.11 -14.89
N THR A 647 -0.97 46.39 -13.79
CA THR A 647 -1.24 44.94 -13.73
C THR A 647 -2.63 44.71 -13.16
N ILE A 648 -3.45 43.91 -13.85
CA ILE A 648 -4.81 43.57 -13.43
C ILE A 648 -4.97 42.07 -13.18
N ARG A 649 -5.86 41.72 -12.25
CA ARG A 649 -6.48 40.39 -12.09
C ARG A 649 -7.85 40.42 -12.76
N LEU A 650 -8.09 39.50 -13.69
CA LEU A 650 -9.35 39.32 -14.40
C LEU A 650 -9.98 38.00 -13.93
N GLN A 651 -11.23 38.07 -13.46
CA GLN A 651 -12.03 36.92 -13.05
C GLN A 651 -13.20 36.76 -14.02
N ILE A 652 -13.35 35.58 -14.61
CA ILE A 652 -14.42 35.24 -15.55
C ILE A 652 -15.34 34.21 -14.90
N ALA A 653 -16.64 34.48 -14.90
CA ALA A 653 -17.64 33.55 -14.39
C ALA A 653 -17.67 32.28 -15.28
N PRO A 654 -17.73 31.07 -14.69
CA PRO A 654 -17.68 29.82 -15.47
C PRO A 654 -18.97 29.59 -16.27
N ALA A 655 -20.10 30.15 -15.82
CA ALA A 655 -21.39 30.02 -16.47
C ALA A 655 -21.34 30.59 -17.91
N ASN A 656 -21.64 29.72 -18.87
CA ASN A 656 -21.57 29.95 -20.32
C ASN A 656 -20.16 30.16 -20.93
N PHE A 657 -19.08 30.19 -20.14
CA PHE A 657 -17.73 30.27 -20.68
C PHE A 657 -17.25 28.89 -21.11
N GLN A 658 -16.66 28.77 -22.32
CA GLN A 658 -16.30 27.46 -22.89
C GLN A 658 -14.86 27.40 -23.40
N ARG A 659 -14.30 28.51 -23.89
CA ARG A 659 -12.91 28.59 -24.37
C ARG A 659 -12.32 29.98 -24.22
N ILE A 660 -11.02 30.02 -23.94
CA ILE A 660 -10.13 31.16 -24.18
C ILE A 660 -9.30 30.87 -25.44
N ILE A 661 -9.13 31.87 -26.30
CA ILE A 661 -8.44 31.76 -27.59
C ILE A 661 -7.54 32.99 -27.76
N ILE A 662 -6.37 32.97 -27.13
CA ILE A 662 -5.40 34.07 -27.27
C ILE A 662 -4.68 33.97 -28.61
N ASN A 663 -4.19 32.79 -28.98
CA ASN A 663 -3.66 32.48 -30.30
C ASN A 663 -2.61 33.55 -30.76
N THR A 664 -2.74 34.10 -31.97
CA THR A 664 -1.87 35.18 -32.47
C THR A 664 -2.35 36.59 -32.11
N GLY A 665 -3.22 36.72 -31.11
CA GLY A 665 -3.78 37.99 -30.62
C GLY A 665 -2.69 38.98 -30.18
N THR A 666 -3.03 40.27 -30.20
CA THR A 666 -2.10 41.37 -29.86
C THR A 666 -1.72 41.39 -28.39
N ASP A 667 -2.65 41.03 -27.49
CA ASP A 667 -2.43 41.03 -26.04
C ASP A 667 -1.75 39.75 -25.50
N ARG A 668 -1.31 38.81 -26.35
CA ARG A 668 -0.78 37.50 -25.89
C ARG A 668 0.40 37.58 -24.92
N ASN A 669 1.26 38.59 -25.08
CA ASN A 669 2.41 38.80 -24.20
C ASN A 669 2.04 39.58 -22.92
N ARG A 670 0.80 40.08 -22.81
CA ARG A 670 0.28 40.70 -21.59
C ARG A 670 -0.22 39.67 -20.58
N LEU A 671 -0.67 38.48 -21.00
CA LEU A 671 -1.02 37.42 -20.05
C LEU A 671 0.25 36.95 -19.34
N THR A 672 0.28 37.08 -18.02
CA THR A 672 1.42 36.68 -17.19
C THR A 672 1.10 35.48 -16.31
N ARG A 673 -0.16 35.32 -15.85
CA ARG A 673 -0.56 34.16 -15.05
C ARG A 673 -1.94 33.64 -15.40
N VAL A 674 -2.10 32.31 -15.38
CA VAL A 674 -3.35 31.66 -14.98
C VAL A 674 -3.24 31.38 -13.47
N GLU A 675 -4.11 32.00 -12.68
CA GLU A 675 -4.11 31.89 -11.21
C GLU A 675 -5.13 30.85 -10.71
N GLN A 676 -6.17 30.56 -11.48
CA GLN A 676 -7.20 29.56 -11.16
C GLN A 676 -7.90 29.12 -12.46
N TRP A 677 -8.17 27.82 -12.62
CA TRP A 677 -8.96 27.31 -13.77
C TRP A 677 -10.47 27.48 -13.57
N GLY A 678 -10.94 27.31 -12.33
CA GLY A 678 -12.34 27.36 -11.95
C GLY A 678 -13.17 26.23 -12.56
N THR A 679 -14.49 26.27 -12.33
CA THR A 679 -15.43 25.24 -12.82
C THR A 679 -15.88 25.49 -14.26
N THR A 680 -14.97 25.96 -15.12
CA THR A 680 -15.25 26.21 -16.54
C THR A 680 -15.28 24.88 -17.29
N ALA A 681 -16.41 24.55 -17.92
CA ALA A 681 -16.54 23.34 -18.75
C ALA A 681 -15.87 23.55 -20.12
N TRP A 682 -14.56 23.29 -20.19
CA TRP A 682 -13.76 23.59 -21.38
C TRP A 682 -14.12 22.68 -22.56
N THR A 683 -14.50 23.26 -23.70
CA THR A 683 -14.88 22.47 -24.90
C THR A 683 -13.71 22.19 -25.84
N SER A 684 -12.60 22.93 -25.72
CA SER A 684 -11.32 22.63 -26.39
C SER A 684 -10.21 23.56 -25.89
N MET A 685 -9.03 23.01 -25.64
CA MET A 685 -7.82 23.75 -25.26
C MET A 685 -6.92 24.11 -26.45
N GLN A 686 -7.27 23.72 -27.68
CA GLN A 686 -6.47 23.97 -28.87
C GLN A 686 -6.09 25.45 -28.99
N ARG A 687 -4.78 25.74 -29.10
CA ARG A 687 -4.21 27.09 -29.25
C ARG A 687 -4.63 28.12 -28.18
N ALA A 688 -5.08 27.68 -27.00
CA ALA A 688 -5.59 28.56 -25.96
C ALA A 688 -4.57 29.64 -25.54
N PHE A 689 -3.30 29.24 -25.37
CA PHE A 689 -2.19 30.08 -24.91
C PHE A 689 -1.00 30.14 -25.89
N LEU A 690 -1.19 29.73 -27.16
CA LEU A 690 -0.15 29.76 -28.20
C LEU A 690 0.61 31.11 -28.20
N ASN A 691 1.95 31.04 -28.16
CA ASN A 691 2.88 32.16 -28.13
C ASN A 691 2.68 33.18 -26.98
N CYS A 692 2.08 32.79 -25.85
CA CYS A 692 2.07 33.60 -24.62
C CYS A 692 3.43 33.50 -23.92
N THR A 693 4.45 34.22 -24.43
CA THR A 693 5.86 34.01 -24.02
C THR A 693 6.13 34.24 -22.54
N ASN A 694 5.29 35.05 -21.88
CA ASN A 694 5.42 35.48 -20.49
C ASN A 694 4.56 34.65 -19.51
N LEU A 695 3.85 33.63 -19.99
CA LEU A 695 2.87 32.87 -19.20
C LEU A 695 3.54 31.99 -18.13
N GLN A 696 3.04 32.08 -16.92
CA GLN A 696 3.12 31.05 -15.87
C GLN A 696 1.71 30.53 -15.55
N VAL A 697 1.59 29.32 -15.04
CA VAL A 697 0.34 28.79 -14.50
C VAL A 697 0.58 28.49 -13.03
N THR A 698 0.04 29.32 -12.15
CA THR A 698 0.13 29.14 -10.69
C THR A 698 -1.15 28.63 -10.05
N ALA A 699 -2.12 28.24 -10.88
CA ALA A 699 -3.32 27.52 -10.49
C ALA A 699 -2.97 26.25 -9.69
N THR A 700 -3.57 26.12 -8.51
CA THR A 700 -3.49 24.93 -7.65
C THR A 700 -4.66 23.98 -7.87
N ASP A 701 -5.75 24.47 -8.46
CA ASP A 701 -6.83 23.66 -9.01
C ASP A 701 -6.43 23.05 -10.38
N ILE A 702 -7.27 22.15 -10.89
CA ILE A 702 -7.08 21.49 -12.20
C ILE A 702 -8.23 21.88 -13.14
N PRO A 703 -7.99 22.01 -14.46
CA PRO A 703 -9.05 22.29 -15.41
C PRO A 703 -9.99 21.09 -15.60
N ASP A 704 -11.29 21.33 -15.73
CA ASP A 704 -12.22 20.31 -16.22
C ASP A 704 -12.02 20.10 -17.73
N LEU A 705 -11.35 18.99 -18.05
CA LEU A 705 -11.01 18.57 -19.40
C LEU A 705 -11.94 17.49 -19.94
N SER A 706 -13.03 17.15 -19.23
CA SER A 706 -13.92 16.03 -19.57
C SER A 706 -14.54 16.13 -20.97
N ALA A 707 -14.71 17.35 -21.50
CA ALA A 707 -15.20 17.61 -22.85
C ALA A 707 -14.08 17.97 -23.87
N VAL A 708 -12.80 17.95 -23.48
CA VAL A 708 -11.66 18.35 -24.33
C VAL A 708 -11.10 17.15 -25.09
N THR A 709 -11.31 17.14 -26.41
CA THR A 709 -10.73 16.11 -27.30
C THR A 709 -9.38 16.49 -27.91
N THR A 710 -9.03 17.78 -27.94
CA THR A 710 -7.76 18.26 -28.49
C THR A 710 -7.15 19.38 -27.65
N MET A 711 -5.84 19.25 -27.42
CA MET A 711 -4.98 20.25 -26.78
C MET A 711 -3.93 20.80 -27.76
N SER A 712 -4.05 20.56 -29.07
CA SER A 712 -2.97 20.90 -30.00
C SER A 712 -2.55 22.37 -29.93
N GLU A 713 -1.24 22.58 -29.90
CA GLU A 713 -0.60 23.89 -29.73
C GLU A 713 -1.03 24.72 -28.50
N MET A 714 -1.66 24.13 -27.46
CA MET A 714 -2.17 24.89 -26.29
C MET A 714 -1.10 25.78 -25.65
N PHE A 715 0.12 25.25 -25.45
CA PHE A 715 1.25 25.95 -24.82
C PHE A 715 2.45 26.18 -25.76
N ARG A 716 2.26 25.98 -27.07
CA ARG A 716 3.33 26.16 -28.06
C ARG A 716 3.92 27.57 -27.96
N GLY A 717 5.25 27.70 -27.88
CA GLY A 717 5.94 28.99 -27.78
C GLY A 717 5.78 29.74 -26.45
N CYS A 718 5.26 29.10 -25.38
CA CYS A 718 5.23 29.68 -24.05
C CYS A 718 6.61 29.58 -23.38
N LEU A 719 7.56 30.42 -23.83
CA LEU A 719 8.98 30.37 -23.44
C LEU A 719 9.21 30.33 -21.91
N ALA A 720 8.42 31.09 -21.14
CA ALA A 720 8.56 31.14 -19.70
C ALA A 720 7.97 29.92 -18.95
N LEU A 721 7.11 29.12 -19.60
CA LEU A 721 6.28 28.11 -18.93
C LEU A 721 7.12 27.01 -18.30
N ASN A 722 7.11 26.92 -16.97
CA ASN A 722 7.62 25.79 -16.21
C ASN A 722 6.73 25.51 -14.99
N SER A 723 5.42 25.51 -15.24
CA SER A 723 4.35 25.46 -14.23
C SER A 723 3.02 25.08 -14.93
N PRO A 724 1.99 24.57 -14.22
CA PRO A 724 1.94 24.33 -12.78
C PRO A 724 2.61 23.01 -12.38
N THR A 725 2.95 22.87 -11.10
CA THR A 725 3.50 21.62 -10.54
C THR A 725 2.47 20.49 -10.46
N ASN A 726 1.17 20.82 -10.44
CA ASN A 726 0.06 19.85 -10.42
C ASN A 726 -0.35 19.35 -11.83
N ILE A 727 0.39 19.71 -12.88
CA ILE A 727 -0.02 19.42 -14.28
C ILE A 727 -0.22 17.92 -14.55
N GLY A 728 0.55 17.05 -13.89
CA GLY A 728 0.39 15.59 -13.98
C GLY A 728 -0.96 15.06 -13.47
N SER A 729 -1.69 15.83 -12.66
CA SER A 729 -3.01 15.47 -12.12
C SER A 729 -4.18 15.83 -13.04
N TRP A 730 -3.91 16.41 -14.22
CA TRP A 730 -4.95 16.78 -15.18
C TRP A 730 -5.56 15.55 -15.86
N ASN A 731 -6.90 15.48 -15.93
CA ASN A 731 -7.58 14.36 -16.58
C ASN A 731 -7.51 14.46 -18.12
N THR A 732 -6.52 13.82 -18.73
CA THR A 732 -6.34 13.80 -20.20
C THR A 732 -7.08 12.67 -20.93
N SER A 733 -7.90 11.86 -20.24
CA SER A 733 -8.46 10.60 -20.80
C SER A 733 -9.33 10.77 -22.05
N GLY A 734 -9.95 11.94 -22.25
CA GLY A 734 -10.73 12.27 -23.45
C GLY A 734 -9.91 12.81 -24.64
N VAL A 735 -8.61 13.09 -24.44
CA VAL A 735 -7.77 13.79 -25.42
C VAL A 735 -7.25 12.80 -26.48
N THR A 736 -7.46 13.12 -27.76
CA THR A 736 -7.03 12.31 -28.90
C THR A 736 -5.88 12.94 -29.71
N ASP A 737 -5.63 14.24 -29.53
CA ASP A 737 -4.61 15.03 -30.23
C ASP A 737 -3.84 15.94 -29.26
N MET A 738 -2.54 15.65 -29.10
CA MET A 738 -1.58 16.41 -28.30
C MET A 738 -0.46 17.03 -29.17
N SER A 739 -0.69 17.14 -30.49
CA SER A 739 0.36 17.61 -31.41
C SER A 739 0.83 19.03 -31.09
N SER A 740 2.16 19.21 -31.11
CA SER A 740 2.84 20.47 -30.78
C SER A 740 2.48 21.09 -29.42
N LEU A 741 1.95 20.33 -28.45
CA LEU A 741 1.40 20.86 -27.19
C LEU A 741 2.38 21.79 -26.45
N PHE A 742 3.63 21.36 -26.28
CA PHE A 742 4.72 22.08 -25.62
C PHE A 742 5.83 22.48 -26.60
N SER A 743 5.56 22.48 -27.92
CA SER A 743 6.59 22.85 -28.90
C SER A 743 7.10 24.27 -28.65
N LEU A 744 8.42 24.49 -28.70
CA LEU A 744 9.10 25.75 -28.37
C LEU A 744 8.89 26.23 -26.92
N ALA A 745 8.30 25.44 -26.02
CA ALA A 745 8.24 25.78 -24.59
C ALA A 745 9.57 25.42 -23.92
N SER A 746 10.63 26.19 -24.24
CA SER A 746 12.03 25.84 -23.95
C SER A 746 12.33 25.49 -22.49
N ASN A 747 11.60 26.09 -21.54
CA ASN A 747 11.80 25.93 -20.11
C ASN A 747 10.90 24.85 -19.48
N PHE A 748 10.00 24.22 -20.24
CA PHE A 748 9.00 23.30 -19.72
C PHE A 748 9.64 21.95 -19.33
N ASN A 749 9.58 21.61 -18.05
CA ASN A 749 10.08 20.35 -17.52
C ASN A 749 9.26 19.86 -16.31
N GLN A 750 7.93 20.01 -16.36
CA GLN A 750 7.02 19.60 -15.27
C GLN A 750 6.52 18.16 -15.45
N ASN A 751 6.36 17.43 -14.34
CA ASN A 751 6.00 16.01 -14.35
C ASN A 751 4.59 15.77 -14.93
N ILE A 752 4.52 14.88 -15.92
CA ILE A 752 3.33 14.46 -16.67
C ILE A 752 3.23 12.91 -16.80
N SER A 753 3.97 12.16 -15.98
CA SER A 753 4.02 10.68 -16.05
C SER A 753 2.66 10.00 -15.84
N SER A 754 1.78 10.64 -15.07
CA SER A 754 0.43 10.15 -14.73
C SER A 754 -0.65 10.47 -15.76
N TRP A 755 -0.33 11.16 -16.85
CA TRP A 755 -1.31 11.45 -17.91
C TRP A 755 -1.83 10.17 -18.59
N ASN A 756 -3.15 10.09 -18.75
CA ASN A 756 -3.77 9.02 -19.54
C ASN A 756 -3.69 9.38 -21.03
N THR A 757 -2.82 8.67 -21.76
CA THR A 757 -2.61 8.85 -23.20
C THR A 757 -3.31 7.78 -24.05
N GLY A 758 -4.10 6.88 -23.46
CA GLY A 758 -4.62 5.69 -24.15
C GLY A 758 -5.54 5.97 -25.35
N SER A 759 -6.11 7.17 -25.43
CA SER A 759 -6.94 7.65 -26.55
C SER A 759 -6.18 8.55 -27.53
N VAL A 760 -4.91 8.88 -27.27
CA VAL A 760 -4.10 9.78 -28.09
C VAL A 760 -3.65 9.08 -29.36
N THR A 761 -3.93 9.70 -30.51
CA THR A 761 -3.59 9.18 -31.84
C THR A 761 -2.45 9.95 -32.52
N ASN A 762 -2.20 11.19 -32.08
CA ASN A 762 -1.21 12.10 -32.65
C ASN A 762 -0.40 12.80 -31.54
N MET A 763 0.91 12.53 -31.50
CA MET A 763 1.90 13.15 -30.60
C MET A 763 2.97 13.93 -31.37
N SER A 764 2.74 14.22 -32.66
CA SER A 764 3.75 14.86 -33.50
C SER A 764 4.19 16.23 -32.95
N ASN A 765 5.51 16.44 -32.91
CA ASN A 765 6.16 17.65 -32.40
C ASN A 765 5.81 18.04 -30.95
N MET A 766 5.26 17.13 -30.13
CA MET A 766 4.72 17.45 -28.79
C MET A 766 5.72 18.22 -27.89
N PHE A 767 7.00 17.85 -27.92
CA PHE A 767 8.11 18.49 -27.21
C PHE A 767 9.17 19.06 -28.16
N ALA A 768 8.82 19.35 -29.41
CA ALA A 768 9.78 19.89 -30.38
C ALA A 768 10.30 21.26 -29.93
N ASP A 769 11.62 21.41 -29.75
CA ASP A 769 12.33 22.56 -29.16
C ASP A 769 11.97 22.86 -27.69
N ALA A 770 11.41 21.89 -26.95
CA ALA A 770 11.27 21.96 -25.49
C ALA A 770 12.61 21.62 -24.82
N ALA A 771 13.60 22.50 -25.01
CA ALA A 771 15.01 22.26 -24.73
C ALA A 771 15.35 21.72 -23.31
N ALA A 772 14.54 22.01 -22.30
CA ALA A 772 14.73 21.55 -20.92
C ALA A 772 13.98 20.25 -20.54
N PHE A 773 13.14 19.70 -21.43
CA PHE A 773 12.24 18.60 -21.10
C PHE A 773 12.99 17.26 -20.90
N ASN A 774 12.86 16.66 -19.71
CA ASN A 774 13.50 15.38 -19.36
C ASN A 774 12.72 14.60 -18.29
N GLN A 775 11.39 14.56 -18.40
CA GLN A 775 10.50 13.87 -17.46
C GLN A 775 10.26 12.41 -17.83
N ASP A 776 10.01 11.57 -16.82
CA ASP A 776 9.68 10.17 -17.03
C ASP A 776 8.27 10.03 -17.62
N ILE A 777 8.19 9.40 -18.78
CA ILE A 777 6.98 9.15 -19.57
C ILE A 777 6.95 7.71 -20.08
N GLY A 778 7.81 6.82 -19.55
CA GLY A 778 7.88 5.42 -19.97
C GLY A 778 6.60 4.62 -19.70
N THR A 779 5.77 5.09 -18.78
CA THR A 779 4.47 4.52 -18.36
C THR A 779 3.30 4.84 -19.29
N TRP A 780 3.48 5.72 -20.28
CA TRP A 780 2.40 6.15 -21.17
C TRP A 780 1.90 5.02 -22.08
N ASN A 781 0.58 4.91 -22.23
CA ASN A 781 -0.04 4.01 -23.20
C ASN A 781 -0.03 4.66 -24.58
N THR A 782 0.84 4.18 -25.47
CA THR A 782 0.99 4.67 -26.85
C THR A 782 0.29 3.81 -27.90
N ALA A 783 -0.48 2.77 -27.52
CA ALA A 783 -0.98 1.76 -28.44
C ALA A 783 -1.92 2.31 -29.55
N ALA A 784 -2.56 3.45 -29.32
CA ALA A 784 -3.40 4.16 -30.30
C ALA A 784 -2.64 5.19 -31.16
N VAL A 785 -1.37 5.48 -30.84
CA VAL A 785 -0.60 6.54 -31.50
C VAL A 785 -0.16 6.08 -32.89
N THR A 786 -0.48 6.89 -33.90
CA THR A 786 -0.14 6.62 -35.31
C THR A 786 0.98 7.50 -35.84
N ASN A 787 1.23 8.64 -35.21
CA ASN A 787 2.20 9.65 -35.63
C ASN A 787 3.00 10.18 -34.42
N MET A 788 4.32 9.92 -34.42
CA MET A 788 5.31 10.40 -33.45
C MET A 788 6.38 11.31 -34.09
N SER A 789 6.15 11.78 -35.31
CA SER A 789 7.13 12.60 -36.03
C SER A 789 7.52 13.87 -35.26
N GLY A 790 8.83 14.12 -35.16
CA GLY A 790 9.40 15.27 -34.46
C GLY A 790 9.14 15.34 -32.94
N MET A 791 8.63 14.27 -32.29
CA MET A 791 8.13 14.35 -30.91
C MET A 791 9.12 14.95 -29.90
N PHE A 792 10.41 14.65 -30.02
CA PHE A 792 11.51 15.17 -29.20
C PHE A 792 12.57 15.92 -30.01
N ALA A 793 12.23 16.42 -31.20
CA ALA A 793 13.18 17.17 -32.03
C ALA A 793 13.67 18.42 -31.27
N GLY A 794 14.98 18.62 -31.09
CA GLY A 794 15.53 19.74 -30.31
C GLY A 794 15.33 19.67 -28.79
N ALA A 795 14.84 18.54 -28.25
CA ALA A 795 14.78 18.30 -26.80
C ALA A 795 16.17 17.87 -26.29
N PHE A 796 17.13 18.82 -26.29
CA PHE A 796 18.57 18.56 -26.17
C PHE A 796 19.02 17.67 -24.99
N VAL A 797 18.26 17.64 -23.89
CA VAL A 797 18.60 16.91 -22.65
C VAL A 797 17.72 15.67 -22.41
N PHE A 798 16.79 15.34 -23.31
CA PHE A 798 15.85 14.23 -23.11
C PHE A 798 16.57 12.87 -23.17
N ASN A 799 16.55 12.12 -22.07
CA ASN A 799 17.18 10.80 -21.97
C ASN A 799 16.44 9.87 -20.99
N ARG A 800 15.10 9.79 -21.10
CA ARG A 800 14.26 8.93 -20.24
C ARG A 800 13.81 7.66 -20.95
N ASN A 801 13.72 6.58 -20.18
CA ASN A 801 13.40 5.26 -20.69
C ASN A 801 11.97 5.22 -21.25
N ILE A 802 11.86 4.91 -22.54
CA ILE A 802 10.60 4.77 -23.30
C ILE A 802 10.55 3.43 -24.04
N GLY A 803 11.42 2.46 -23.68
CA GLY A 803 11.50 1.15 -24.32
C GLY A 803 10.25 0.29 -24.17
N ALA A 804 9.42 0.57 -23.16
CA ALA A 804 8.16 -0.13 -22.89
C ALA A 804 6.97 0.32 -23.76
N TRP A 805 7.13 1.39 -24.56
CA TRP A 805 6.05 1.91 -25.40
C TRP A 805 5.60 0.92 -26.49
N ASN A 806 4.28 0.81 -26.68
CA ASN A 806 3.70 0.06 -27.78
C ASN A 806 3.65 0.94 -29.04
N THR A 807 4.53 0.68 -30.00
CA THR A 807 4.64 1.41 -31.27
C THR A 807 3.94 0.74 -32.45
N ALA A 808 3.20 -0.36 -32.25
CA ALA A 808 2.71 -1.21 -33.34
C ALA A 808 1.75 -0.51 -34.33
N ALA A 809 1.09 0.56 -33.91
CA ALA A 809 0.21 1.39 -34.75
C ALA A 809 0.93 2.60 -35.41
N VAL A 810 2.19 2.86 -35.06
CA VAL A 810 2.94 4.04 -35.52
C VAL A 810 3.37 3.85 -36.97
N THR A 811 3.01 4.81 -37.83
CA THR A 811 3.34 4.78 -39.26
C THR A 811 4.44 5.77 -39.65
N ASN A 812 4.67 6.79 -38.81
CA ASN A 812 5.64 7.84 -39.04
C ASN A 812 6.44 8.16 -37.76
N MET A 813 7.76 7.97 -37.82
CA MET A 813 8.75 8.26 -36.79
C MET A 813 9.81 9.29 -37.27
N SER A 814 9.57 9.98 -38.39
CA SER A 814 10.54 10.93 -38.96
C SER A 814 10.93 12.01 -37.95
N ALA A 815 12.23 12.30 -37.85
CA ALA A 815 12.81 13.31 -36.96
C ALA A 815 12.48 13.15 -35.45
N MET A 816 12.03 11.98 -34.99
CA MET A 816 11.54 11.80 -33.61
C MET A 816 12.53 12.25 -32.52
N PHE A 817 13.83 11.99 -32.72
CA PHE A 817 14.93 12.39 -31.83
C PHE A 817 15.92 13.34 -32.52
N PHE A 818 15.47 14.10 -33.53
CA PHE A 818 16.36 14.99 -34.28
C PHE A 818 16.99 16.06 -33.36
N SER A 819 18.31 16.14 -33.28
CA SER A 819 19.04 16.99 -32.32
C SER A 819 18.73 16.72 -30.83
N ALA A 820 18.21 15.56 -30.46
CA ALA A 820 18.14 15.13 -29.06
C ALA A 820 19.52 14.58 -28.62
N TYR A 821 20.51 15.48 -28.48
CA TYR A 821 21.94 15.15 -28.44
C TYR A 821 22.32 13.97 -27.53
N VAL A 822 21.76 13.92 -26.32
CA VAL A 822 22.11 12.93 -25.28
C VAL A 822 21.18 11.70 -25.23
N PHE A 823 20.25 11.55 -26.17
CA PHE A 823 19.27 10.46 -26.13
C PHE A 823 19.94 9.11 -26.44
N ASN A 824 19.98 8.20 -25.46
CA ASN A 824 20.65 6.91 -25.60
C ASN A 824 19.91 5.79 -24.81
N GLN A 825 18.57 5.75 -24.90
CA GLN A 825 17.73 4.79 -24.15
C GLN A 825 17.33 3.57 -24.98
N ASN A 826 17.30 2.39 -24.35
CA ASN A 826 17.01 1.13 -25.05
C ASN A 826 15.58 1.11 -25.61
N ILE A 827 15.49 1.13 -26.94
CA ILE A 827 14.25 1.08 -27.74
C ILE A 827 14.26 -0.13 -28.71
N GLY A 828 15.15 -1.10 -28.51
CA GLY A 828 15.28 -2.27 -29.38
C GLY A 828 14.04 -3.18 -29.42
N GLY A 829 13.20 -3.12 -28.39
CA GLY A 829 11.95 -3.87 -28.28
C GLY A 829 10.74 -3.28 -29.02
N TRP A 830 10.87 -2.09 -29.62
CA TRP A 830 9.77 -1.44 -30.34
C TRP A 830 9.33 -2.22 -31.58
N ASN A 831 8.01 -2.28 -31.81
CA ASN A 831 7.44 -2.87 -33.02
C ASN A 831 7.33 -1.79 -34.11
N THR A 832 8.21 -1.87 -35.12
CA THR A 832 8.27 -0.92 -36.24
C THR A 832 7.59 -1.40 -37.51
N ALA A 833 6.86 -2.53 -37.48
CA ALA A 833 6.37 -3.20 -38.70
C ALA A 833 5.40 -2.36 -39.56
N ALA A 834 4.73 -1.35 -38.97
CA ALA A 834 3.85 -0.42 -39.66
C ALA A 834 4.54 0.89 -40.09
N VAL A 835 5.81 1.12 -39.69
CA VAL A 835 6.53 2.37 -39.94
C VAL A 835 6.96 2.44 -41.40
N THR A 836 6.58 3.53 -42.07
CA THR A 836 6.92 3.79 -43.48
C THR A 836 7.98 4.87 -43.66
N ASN A 837 8.15 5.74 -42.66
CA ASN A 837 9.08 6.87 -42.69
C ASN A 837 9.91 6.93 -41.39
N MET A 838 11.24 6.81 -41.55
CA MET A 838 12.25 6.95 -40.50
C MET A 838 13.28 8.07 -40.81
N SER A 839 12.98 8.98 -41.76
CA SER A 839 13.91 10.02 -42.17
C SER A 839 14.34 10.90 -40.99
N SER A 840 15.64 11.12 -40.83
CA SER A 840 16.22 11.93 -39.74
C SER A 840 15.88 11.47 -38.31
N MET A 841 15.42 10.24 -38.09
CA MET A 841 14.94 9.78 -36.78
C MET A 841 15.94 10.02 -35.63
N PHE A 842 17.24 9.80 -35.87
CA PHE A 842 18.35 10.05 -34.93
C PHE A 842 19.36 11.08 -35.49
N GLY A 843 18.95 11.92 -36.44
CA GLY A 843 19.83 12.95 -37.00
C GLY A 843 20.25 13.94 -35.90
N TYR A 844 21.56 14.14 -35.70
CA TYR A 844 22.18 14.90 -34.61
C TYR A 844 21.90 14.33 -33.20
N ALA A 845 21.50 13.06 -33.05
CA ALA A 845 21.45 12.37 -31.77
C ALA A 845 22.82 11.71 -31.46
N ARG A 846 23.80 12.55 -31.11
CA ARG A 846 25.23 12.21 -31.04
C ARG A 846 25.56 10.98 -30.18
N ASP A 847 24.96 10.90 -29.01
CA ASP A 847 25.24 9.85 -28.02
C ASP A 847 24.46 8.55 -28.31
N PHE A 848 23.60 8.50 -29.33
CA PHE A 848 22.70 7.37 -29.57
C PHE A 848 23.44 6.13 -30.07
N ASN A 849 23.47 5.06 -29.27
CA ASN A 849 24.19 3.82 -29.59
C ASN A 849 23.45 2.56 -29.10
N GLN A 850 22.11 2.51 -29.20
CA GLN A 850 21.28 1.42 -28.68
C GLN A 850 20.94 0.36 -29.74
N ASN A 851 20.91 -0.91 -29.32
CA ASN A 851 20.69 -2.03 -30.25
C ASN A 851 19.26 -2.03 -30.81
N ILE A 852 19.15 -1.78 -32.11
CA ILE A 852 17.90 -1.72 -32.90
C ILE A 852 17.89 -2.75 -34.05
N GLY A 853 18.81 -3.72 -34.05
CA GLY A 853 18.92 -4.73 -35.11
C GLY A 853 17.71 -5.67 -35.26
N ALA A 854 16.87 -5.75 -34.22
CA ALA A 854 15.65 -6.54 -34.18
C ALA A 854 14.42 -5.86 -34.82
N TRP A 855 14.53 -4.58 -35.19
CA TRP A 855 13.41 -3.84 -35.80
C TRP A 855 12.99 -4.40 -37.15
N ASN A 856 11.68 -4.44 -37.39
CA ASN A 856 11.12 -4.81 -38.69
C ASN A 856 11.01 -3.58 -39.59
N THR A 857 11.89 -3.49 -40.59
CA THR A 857 11.97 -2.36 -41.53
C THR A 857 11.28 -2.64 -42.88
N ALA A 858 10.57 -3.75 -43.03
CA ALA A 858 10.06 -4.21 -44.34
C ALA A 858 9.07 -3.26 -45.02
N ALA A 859 8.42 -2.38 -44.24
CA ALA A 859 7.48 -1.35 -44.74
C ALA A 859 8.13 0.03 -44.95
N VAL A 860 9.42 0.20 -44.58
CA VAL A 860 10.09 1.51 -44.59
C VAL A 860 10.45 1.90 -46.03
N ILE A 861 10.01 3.09 -46.44
CA ILE A 861 10.21 3.65 -47.78
C ILE A 861 11.41 4.62 -47.81
N THR A 862 11.67 5.31 -46.70
CA THR A 862 12.78 6.26 -46.59
C THR A 862 13.49 6.19 -45.23
N MET A 863 14.82 6.19 -45.30
CA MET A 863 15.77 6.25 -44.18
C MET A 863 16.77 7.40 -44.37
N SER A 864 16.43 8.41 -45.19
CA SER A 864 17.36 9.52 -45.44
C SER A 864 17.73 10.24 -44.15
N ARG A 865 19.04 10.50 -43.97
CA ARG A 865 19.63 11.18 -42.81
C ARG A 865 19.34 10.53 -41.45
N MET A 866 18.94 9.25 -41.42
CA MET A 866 18.50 8.59 -40.18
C MET A 866 19.53 8.67 -39.04
N PHE A 867 20.82 8.58 -39.36
CA PHE A 867 21.96 8.68 -38.42
C PHE A 867 22.96 9.79 -38.84
N GLU A 868 22.50 10.87 -39.48
CA GLU A 868 23.31 12.09 -39.72
C GLU A 868 23.87 12.61 -38.39
N ASP A 869 25.18 12.86 -38.24
CA ASP A 869 25.81 13.38 -37.00
C ASP A 869 25.53 12.51 -35.73
N ALA A 870 25.19 11.22 -35.90
CA ALA A 870 25.04 10.26 -34.79
C ALA A 870 26.40 9.62 -34.45
N PHE A 871 27.28 10.41 -33.83
CA PHE A 871 28.71 10.12 -33.66
C PHE A 871 29.02 8.73 -33.10
N ASP A 872 28.32 8.31 -32.04
CA ASP A 872 28.61 7.05 -31.33
C ASP A 872 27.92 5.82 -31.94
N PHE A 873 27.01 5.98 -32.91
CA PHE A 873 26.17 4.89 -33.40
C PHE A 873 26.98 3.80 -34.12
N ASN A 874 27.05 2.60 -33.52
CA ASN A 874 27.77 1.47 -34.10
C ASN A 874 27.08 0.11 -33.82
N GLN A 875 25.75 0.07 -33.86
CA GLN A 875 24.95 -1.13 -33.54
C GLN A 875 24.60 -1.95 -34.77
N ASN A 876 24.57 -3.28 -34.63
CA ASN A 876 24.37 -4.19 -35.75
C ASN A 876 22.95 -4.09 -36.32
N ILE A 877 22.86 -3.67 -37.59
CA ILE A 877 21.62 -3.50 -38.37
C ILE A 877 21.65 -4.29 -39.69
N GLY A 878 22.60 -5.22 -39.86
CA GLY A 878 22.75 -6.03 -41.09
C GLY A 878 21.57 -6.97 -41.38
N THR A 879 20.73 -7.22 -40.37
CA THR A 879 19.49 -8.02 -40.42
C THR A 879 18.27 -7.28 -40.94
N TRP A 880 18.33 -5.95 -41.12
CA TRP A 880 17.21 -5.15 -41.60
C TRP A 880 16.80 -5.51 -43.03
N ASN A 881 15.50 -5.55 -43.29
CA ASN A 881 14.95 -5.73 -44.64
C ASN A 881 14.79 -4.35 -45.30
N THR A 882 15.70 -4.04 -46.22
CA THR A 882 15.73 -2.76 -46.94
C THR A 882 15.05 -2.80 -48.31
N SER A 883 14.37 -3.90 -48.68
CA SER A 883 13.90 -4.11 -50.06
C SER A 883 12.84 -3.12 -50.56
N ALA A 884 12.16 -2.41 -49.66
CA ALA A 884 11.21 -1.34 -49.95
C ALA A 884 11.80 0.08 -49.88
N VAL A 885 13.04 0.24 -49.40
CA VAL A 885 13.67 1.55 -49.19
C VAL A 885 14.08 2.16 -50.53
N ALA A 886 13.55 3.35 -50.83
CA ALA A 886 13.81 4.08 -52.07
C ALA A 886 14.87 5.20 -51.91
N ASP A 887 15.07 5.71 -50.69
CA ASP A 887 15.99 6.82 -50.39
C ASP A 887 16.84 6.55 -49.13
N MET A 888 18.16 6.59 -49.31
CA MET A 888 19.19 6.45 -48.28
C MET A 888 20.16 7.66 -48.28
N ASN A 889 19.73 8.81 -48.81
CA ASN A 889 20.53 10.05 -48.79
C ASN A 889 21.07 10.36 -47.39
N GLY A 890 22.38 10.53 -47.25
CA GLY A 890 23.01 10.94 -45.99
C GLY A 890 22.75 10.01 -44.81
N MET A 891 22.39 8.73 -45.00
CA MET A 891 21.95 7.87 -43.89
C MET A 891 22.95 7.80 -42.72
N PHE A 892 24.26 7.82 -43.00
CA PHE A 892 25.37 7.78 -42.05
C PHE A 892 26.37 8.93 -42.25
N ILE A 893 25.93 10.10 -42.74
CA ILE A 893 26.81 11.27 -42.85
C ILE A 893 27.31 11.68 -41.45
N ASP A 894 28.61 11.91 -41.30
CA ASP A 894 29.27 12.22 -40.02
C ASP A 894 29.05 11.17 -38.89
N ALA A 895 28.60 9.95 -39.21
CA ALA A 895 28.45 8.85 -38.24
C ALA A 895 29.81 8.18 -37.95
N TYR A 896 30.70 8.92 -37.25
CA TYR A 896 32.12 8.60 -37.15
C TYR A 896 32.43 7.17 -36.65
N ALA A 897 31.66 6.63 -35.72
CA ALA A 897 31.91 5.28 -35.17
C ALA A 897 31.33 4.12 -36.02
N PHE A 898 30.46 4.39 -37.00
CA PHE A 898 29.68 3.33 -37.66
C PHE A 898 30.53 2.42 -38.54
N ASN A 899 30.59 1.12 -38.21
CA ASN A 899 31.34 0.13 -38.97
C ASN A 899 30.70 -1.29 -38.93
N GLN A 900 29.37 -1.38 -38.93
CA GLN A 900 28.64 -2.65 -38.85
C GLN A 900 28.32 -3.26 -40.22
N ASN A 901 28.40 -4.59 -40.32
CA ASN A 901 28.24 -5.30 -41.60
C ASN A 901 26.80 -5.17 -42.14
N ILE A 902 26.69 -4.49 -43.28
CA ILE A 902 25.45 -4.25 -44.03
C ILE A 902 25.50 -4.79 -45.47
N GLY A 903 26.49 -5.63 -45.81
CA GLY A 903 26.66 -6.21 -47.16
C GLY A 903 25.51 -7.13 -47.60
N THR A 904 24.67 -7.56 -46.65
CA THR A 904 23.46 -8.37 -46.82
C THR A 904 22.21 -7.58 -47.21
N TRP A 905 22.23 -6.25 -47.13
CA TRP A 905 21.07 -5.41 -47.46
C TRP A 905 20.66 -5.53 -48.93
N ASN A 906 19.34 -5.55 -49.16
CA ASN A 906 18.79 -5.49 -50.51
C ASN A 906 18.60 -4.04 -50.94
N THR A 907 19.47 -3.54 -51.80
CA THR A 907 19.46 -2.16 -52.31
C THR A 907 18.73 -2.00 -53.65
N SER A 908 18.05 -3.03 -54.17
CA SER A 908 17.53 -3.01 -55.56
C SER A 908 16.46 -1.96 -55.84
N ALA A 909 15.79 -1.45 -54.80
CA ALA A 909 14.79 -0.38 -54.89
C ALA A 909 15.37 1.03 -54.65
N VAL A 910 16.61 1.13 -54.15
CA VAL A 910 17.21 2.41 -53.75
C VAL A 910 17.56 3.23 -54.98
N THR A 911 17.09 4.48 -55.01
CA THR A 911 17.31 5.43 -56.12
C THR A 911 18.32 6.52 -55.78
N ASN A 912 18.58 6.75 -54.49
CA ASN A 912 19.45 7.81 -53.97
C ASN A 912 20.29 7.31 -52.79
N MET A 913 21.62 7.38 -52.94
CA MET A 913 22.65 7.07 -51.94
C MET A 913 23.65 8.24 -51.80
N SER A 914 23.29 9.44 -52.26
CA SER A 914 24.18 10.60 -52.16
C SER A 914 24.54 10.89 -50.71
N ARG A 915 25.83 11.11 -50.45
CA ARG A 915 26.41 11.33 -49.11
C ARG A 915 26.18 10.23 -48.08
N MET A 916 25.81 9.00 -48.47
CA MET A 916 25.40 7.97 -47.52
C MET A 916 26.42 7.68 -46.41
N PHE A 917 27.72 7.76 -46.71
CA PHE A 917 28.85 7.58 -45.79
C PHE A 917 29.85 8.77 -45.86
N ASP A 918 29.37 9.95 -46.24
CA ASP A 918 30.18 11.19 -46.27
C ASP A 918 30.69 11.47 -44.84
N PHE A 919 32.00 11.62 -44.65
CA PHE A 919 32.66 11.70 -43.33
C PHE A 919 32.43 10.51 -42.35
N ALA A 920 31.93 9.36 -42.80
CA ALA A 920 31.83 8.14 -41.96
C ALA A 920 33.21 7.48 -41.76
N THR A 921 34.06 8.10 -40.93
CA THR A 921 35.51 7.85 -40.88
C THR A 921 35.93 6.42 -40.53
N ALA A 922 35.12 5.67 -39.76
CA ALA A 922 35.41 4.27 -39.40
C ALA A 922 34.82 3.21 -40.37
N PHE A 923 33.92 3.58 -41.29
CA PHE A 923 33.19 2.60 -42.09
C PHE A 923 34.09 1.89 -43.11
N ASN A 924 34.21 0.56 -43.00
CA ASN A 924 35.01 -0.26 -43.91
C ASN A 924 34.43 -1.67 -44.14
N GLN A 925 33.10 -1.77 -44.29
CA GLN A 925 32.43 -3.06 -44.47
C GLN A 925 32.23 -3.41 -45.94
N ASN A 926 32.37 -4.69 -46.28
CA ASN A 926 32.23 -5.16 -47.66
C ASN A 926 30.78 -5.04 -48.15
N ILE A 927 30.59 -4.17 -49.13
CA ILE A 927 29.31 -3.86 -49.79
C ILE A 927 29.37 -4.14 -51.31
N GLY A 928 30.37 -4.87 -51.79
CA GLY A 928 30.54 -5.21 -53.22
C GLY A 928 29.41 -6.07 -53.80
N THR A 929 28.57 -6.65 -52.94
CA THR A 929 27.38 -7.47 -53.26
C THR A 929 26.11 -6.67 -53.52
N TRP A 930 26.08 -5.36 -53.21
CA TRP A 930 24.89 -4.53 -53.37
C TRP A 930 24.43 -4.38 -54.83
N ASN A 931 23.10 -4.40 -55.05
CA ASN A 931 22.51 -4.11 -56.35
C ASN A 931 22.26 -2.62 -56.50
N THR A 932 23.15 -1.93 -57.20
CA THR A 932 23.11 -0.49 -57.42
C THR A 932 22.43 -0.04 -58.72
N SER A 933 21.81 -0.97 -59.47
CA SER A 933 21.33 -0.69 -60.84
C SER A 933 20.18 0.33 -60.90
N ALA A 934 19.44 0.53 -59.81
CA ALA A 934 18.40 1.57 -59.66
C ALA A 934 18.93 2.93 -59.17
N VAL A 935 20.16 2.99 -58.64
CA VAL A 935 20.68 4.18 -57.95
C VAL A 935 21.09 5.26 -58.95
N THR A 936 20.36 6.37 -58.94
CA THR A 936 20.58 7.53 -59.82
C THR A 936 21.53 8.59 -59.23
N ASN A 937 21.79 8.55 -57.93
CA ASN A 937 22.67 9.51 -57.27
C ASN A 937 23.54 8.86 -56.19
N MET A 938 24.86 8.91 -56.38
CA MET A 938 25.90 8.49 -55.43
C MET A 938 26.91 9.63 -55.18
N SER A 939 26.54 10.89 -55.44
CA SER A 939 27.47 12.01 -55.27
C SER A 939 27.96 12.10 -53.83
N SER A 940 29.27 12.20 -53.66
CA SER A 940 29.96 12.21 -52.35
C SER A 940 29.65 11.01 -51.44
N MET A 941 29.24 9.85 -51.99
CA MET A 941 28.80 8.70 -51.16
C MET A 941 29.85 8.24 -50.12
N PHE A 942 31.14 8.29 -50.45
CA PHE A 942 32.26 7.95 -49.55
C PHE A 942 33.27 9.11 -49.45
N ALA A 943 32.82 10.35 -49.65
CA ALA A 943 33.70 11.50 -49.50
C ALA A 943 34.23 11.55 -48.05
N ASP A 944 35.54 11.70 -47.89
CA ASP A 944 36.24 11.77 -46.59
C ASP A 944 35.99 10.57 -45.64
N ALA A 945 35.44 9.45 -46.15
CA ALA A 945 35.26 8.18 -45.46
C ALA A 945 36.60 7.44 -45.31
N SER A 946 37.46 7.93 -44.39
CA SER A 946 38.90 7.63 -44.33
C SER A 946 39.28 6.15 -44.15
N ALA A 947 38.42 5.31 -43.57
CA ALA A 947 38.68 3.88 -43.44
C ALA A 947 38.13 3.04 -44.61
N PHE A 948 37.25 3.58 -45.45
CA PHE A 948 36.53 2.80 -46.46
C PHE A 948 37.46 2.30 -47.57
N ASN A 949 37.89 1.04 -47.48
CA ASN A 949 38.85 0.42 -48.38
C ASN A 949 38.33 -0.93 -48.90
N GLN A 950 37.30 -0.88 -49.73
CA GLN A 950 36.63 -2.06 -50.31
C GLN A 950 36.53 -1.95 -51.83
N ASN A 951 36.63 -3.09 -52.51
CA ASN A 951 36.42 -3.19 -53.96
C ASN A 951 34.93 -3.09 -54.31
N ILE A 952 34.57 -2.10 -55.13
CA ILE A 952 33.19 -1.88 -55.62
C ILE A 952 33.07 -2.04 -57.15
N GLY A 953 34.09 -2.60 -57.81
CA GLY A 953 34.11 -2.83 -59.27
C GLY A 953 33.05 -3.79 -59.81
N THR A 954 32.41 -4.56 -58.92
CA THR A 954 31.28 -5.47 -59.20
C THR A 954 29.94 -4.74 -59.36
N TRP A 955 29.84 -3.49 -58.91
CA TRP A 955 28.59 -2.72 -58.93
C TRP A 955 28.08 -2.46 -60.36
N SER A 956 26.76 -2.62 -60.54
CA SER A 956 26.07 -2.29 -61.79
C SER A 956 25.54 -0.87 -61.71
N LEU A 957 26.07 0.03 -62.55
CA LEU A 957 25.80 1.46 -62.48
C LEU A 957 24.60 1.86 -63.36
N ASN A 958 23.66 2.64 -62.80
CA ASN A 958 22.50 3.15 -63.54
C ASN A 958 22.94 4.11 -64.67
N PRO A 959 22.30 4.12 -65.86
CA PRO A 959 22.62 5.06 -66.95
C PRO A 959 22.50 6.54 -66.59
N GLY A 960 21.69 6.88 -65.58
CA GLY A 960 21.53 8.23 -65.03
C GLY A 960 22.47 8.57 -63.88
N VAL A 961 23.31 7.64 -63.39
CA VAL A 961 24.01 7.82 -62.10
C VAL A 961 24.94 9.04 -62.07
N ASN A 962 24.86 9.80 -60.98
CA ASN A 962 25.80 10.85 -60.60
C ASN A 962 26.86 10.28 -59.63
N LEU A 963 28.15 10.33 -60.01
CA LEU A 963 29.30 9.86 -59.22
C LEU A 963 30.23 11.02 -58.79
N ALA A 964 29.75 12.27 -58.86
CA ALA A 964 30.55 13.45 -58.56
C ALA A 964 31.06 13.40 -57.10
N GLY A 965 32.38 13.47 -56.93
CA GLY A 965 33.03 13.43 -55.62
C GLY A 965 32.95 12.11 -54.85
N MET A 966 32.41 11.03 -55.44
CA MET A 966 32.05 9.79 -54.75
C MET A 966 33.18 9.17 -53.91
N LEU A 967 34.43 9.25 -54.38
CA LEU A 967 35.61 8.65 -53.75
C LEU A 967 36.66 9.70 -53.33
N ASN A 968 36.29 10.97 -53.22
CA ASN A 968 37.23 12.00 -52.77
C ASN A 968 37.70 11.70 -51.34
N ASN A 969 39.01 11.70 -51.10
CA ASN A 969 39.61 11.59 -49.76
C ASN A 969 39.23 10.32 -48.94
N SER A 970 38.65 9.28 -49.56
CA SER A 970 38.20 8.07 -48.87
C SER A 970 39.36 7.18 -48.35
N GLY A 971 39.06 6.00 -47.82
CA GLY A 971 40.06 4.98 -47.48
C GLY A 971 40.56 4.13 -48.66
N VAL A 972 39.96 4.24 -49.84
CA VAL A 972 40.19 3.27 -50.94
C VAL A 972 41.63 3.35 -51.43
N ASP A 973 42.38 2.29 -51.18
CA ASP A 973 43.80 2.19 -51.50
C ASP A 973 44.04 1.94 -53.01
N CYS A 974 45.31 1.81 -53.38
CA CYS A 974 45.67 1.63 -54.77
C CYS A 974 45.20 0.30 -55.37
N ASP A 975 45.09 -0.77 -54.58
CA ASP A 975 44.66 -2.08 -55.07
C ASP A 975 43.14 -2.11 -55.27
N ASN A 976 42.37 -1.70 -54.26
CA ASN A 976 40.91 -1.65 -54.34
C ASN A 976 40.41 -0.62 -55.38
N TYR A 977 41.09 0.52 -55.55
CA TYR A 977 40.75 1.48 -56.61
C TYR A 977 41.10 0.91 -57.99
N SER A 978 42.24 0.22 -58.13
CA SER A 978 42.63 -0.47 -59.37
C SER A 978 41.62 -1.55 -59.75
N ALA A 979 41.22 -2.40 -58.80
CA ALA A 979 40.22 -3.44 -59.00
C ALA A 979 38.84 -2.85 -59.36
N THR A 980 38.47 -1.72 -58.75
CA THR A 980 37.22 -1.00 -59.07
C THR A 980 37.21 -0.51 -60.52
N LEU A 981 38.28 0.14 -60.98
CA LEU A 981 38.42 0.60 -62.37
C LEU A 981 38.42 -0.56 -63.36
N ILE A 982 39.10 -1.67 -63.04
CA ILE A 982 39.12 -2.89 -63.88
C ILE A 982 37.71 -3.49 -64.01
N GLY A 983 37.00 -3.65 -62.89
CA GLY A 983 35.64 -4.21 -62.88
C GLY A 983 34.66 -3.39 -63.74
N TRP A 984 34.62 -2.06 -63.53
CA TRP A 984 33.77 -1.18 -64.33
C TRP A 984 34.19 -1.12 -65.80
N SER A 985 35.48 -1.19 -66.13
CA SER A 985 35.94 -1.24 -67.53
C SER A 985 35.58 -2.56 -68.23
N ALA A 986 35.54 -3.68 -67.50
CA ALA A 986 35.22 -5.00 -68.04
C ALA A 986 33.70 -5.21 -68.19
N ASN A 987 32.89 -4.55 -67.36
CA ASN A 987 31.44 -4.65 -67.43
C ASN A 987 30.88 -3.87 -68.65
N ALA A 988 30.33 -4.61 -69.62
CA ALA A 988 29.75 -4.04 -70.83
C ALA A 988 28.64 -3.01 -70.55
N SER A 989 27.86 -3.24 -69.48
CA SER A 989 26.73 -2.39 -69.07
C SER A 989 27.15 -1.10 -68.35
N THR A 990 28.43 -0.90 -68.05
CA THR A 990 28.93 0.36 -67.47
C THR A 990 28.56 1.54 -68.37
N PRO A 991 27.86 2.57 -67.85
CA PRO A 991 27.26 3.62 -68.65
C PRO A 991 28.28 4.63 -69.18
N ASN A 992 27.95 5.33 -70.26
CA ASN A 992 28.83 6.34 -70.86
C ASN A 992 28.72 7.71 -70.15
N GLY A 993 29.74 8.54 -70.30
CA GLY A 993 29.67 9.97 -69.95
C GLY A 993 29.54 10.28 -68.47
N ARG A 994 30.06 9.42 -67.57
CA ARG A 994 30.03 9.67 -66.13
C ARG A 994 31.18 10.57 -65.68
N SER A 995 30.96 11.33 -64.60
CA SER A 995 32.01 12.08 -63.91
C SER A 995 32.26 11.45 -62.55
N LEU A 996 33.49 10.96 -62.31
CA LEU A 996 33.93 10.33 -61.07
C LEU A 996 34.91 11.26 -60.36
N GLY A 997 34.59 11.67 -59.12
CA GLY A 997 35.56 12.32 -58.24
C GLY A 997 36.29 11.28 -57.39
N ALA A 998 37.62 11.27 -57.48
CA ALA A 998 38.51 10.34 -56.79
C ALA A 998 39.76 11.07 -56.25
N ASN A 999 39.56 12.24 -55.65
CA ASN A 999 40.65 13.05 -55.10
C ASN A 999 41.52 12.26 -54.10
N GLY A 1000 42.84 12.32 -54.30
CA GLY A 1000 43.82 11.65 -53.46
C GLY A 1000 43.88 10.12 -53.63
N ARG A 1001 43.20 9.53 -54.63
CA ARG A 1001 43.33 8.09 -54.94
C ARG A 1001 44.49 7.83 -55.90
N GLN A 1002 45.02 6.61 -55.84
CA GLN A 1002 46.06 6.13 -56.74
C GLN A 1002 45.60 4.89 -57.50
N TYR A 1003 45.98 4.74 -58.77
CA TYR A 1003 45.76 3.52 -59.54
C TYR A 1003 47.08 2.91 -60.02
N GLY A 1004 47.14 1.58 -60.04
CA GLY A 1004 48.31 0.82 -60.45
C GLY A 1004 48.47 0.69 -61.96
N THR A 1005 49.67 0.30 -62.40
CA THR A 1005 49.96 0.05 -63.83
C THR A 1005 49.08 -1.07 -64.41
N ASN A 1006 48.64 -2.02 -63.58
CA ASN A 1006 47.66 -3.05 -63.89
C ASN A 1006 46.26 -2.50 -64.24
N ALA A 1007 45.84 -1.38 -63.65
CA ALA A 1007 44.56 -0.73 -63.96
C ALA A 1007 44.65 0.39 -65.01
N ALA A 1008 45.85 0.78 -65.45
CA ALA A 1008 46.03 1.89 -66.38
C ALA A 1008 45.25 1.71 -67.70
N ALA A 1009 45.20 0.49 -68.24
CA ALA A 1009 44.43 0.17 -69.44
C ALA A 1009 42.91 0.29 -69.22
N ALA A 1010 42.40 -0.17 -68.07
CA ALA A 1010 41.00 -0.07 -67.71
C ALA A 1010 40.56 1.38 -67.50
N ARG A 1011 41.36 2.18 -66.79
CA ARG A 1011 41.13 3.63 -66.65
C ARG A 1011 41.11 4.33 -68.02
N ALA A 1012 42.05 4.00 -68.89
CA ALA A 1012 42.11 4.55 -70.24
C ALA A 1012 40.87 4.18 -71.08
N ALA A 1013 40.36 2.94 -70.97
CA ALA A 1013 39.14 2.52 -71.66
C ALA A 1013 37.88 3.23 -71.12
N LEU A 1014 37.75 3.43 -69.81
CA LEU A 1014 36.67 4.23 -69.22
C LEU A 1014 36.69 5.68 -69.76
N VAL A 1015 37.86 6.33 -69.80
CA VAL A 1015 37.98 7.71 -70.31
C VAL A 1015 37.78 7.79 -71.82
N ALA A 1016 38.48 6.98 -72.62
CA ALA A 1016 38.53 7.11 -74.07
C ALA A 1016 37.39 6.40 -74.82
N THR A 1017 36.90 5.26 -74.30
CA THR A 1017 35.87 4.42 -74.96
C THR A 1017 34.48 4.64 -74.35
N LYS A 1018 34.38 4.92 -73.05
CA LYS A 1018 33.12 5.23 -72.36
C LYS A 1018 32.90 6.74 -72.13
N SER A 1019 33.85 7.59 -72.52
CA SER A 1019 33.80 9.06 -72.35
C SER A 1019 33.68 9.53 -70.89
N TRP A 1020 34.31 8.82 -69.94
CA TRP A 1020 34.29 9.22 -68.53
C TRP A 1020 35.25 10.39 -68.24
N THR A 1021 34.84 11.24 -67.30
CA THR A 1021 35.67 12.28 -66.70
C THR A 1021 36.06 11.85 -65.29
N ILE A 1022 37.28 11.32 -65.12
CA ILE A 1022 37.82 10.92 -63.80
C ILE A 1022 38.74 12.03 -63.30
N THR A 1023 38.50 12.55 -62.09
CA THR A 1023 39.21 13.71 -61.54
C THR A 1023 39.84 13.42 -60.17
N GLY A 1024 41.06 13.92 -59.97
CA GLY A 1024 41.77 13.90 -58.68
C GLY A 1024 42.57 12.63 -58.37
N ASP A 1025 42.51 11.60 -59.22
CA ASP A 1025 43.34 10.40 -59.09
C ASP A 1025 44.69 10.52 -59.81
N THR A 1026 45.66 9.71 -59.38
CA THR A 1026 47.03 9.70 -59.92
C THR A 1026 47.57 8.28 -60.14
N PRO A 1027 48.49 8.05 -61.09
CA PRO A 1027 49.15 6.75 -61.22
C PRO A 1027 50.14 6.52 -60.07
N SER A 1028 50.18 5.32 -59.49
CA SER A 1028 51.18 4.96 -58.46
C SER A 1028 52.58 4.68 -59.03
N GLY A 1029 52.69 4.44 -60.33
CA GLY A 1029 53.94 4.07 -61.02
C GLY A 1029 54.32 2.59 -60.93
N VAL A 1030 53.63 1.78 -60.11
CA VAL A 1030 53.85 0.34 -59.95
C VAL A 1030 52.55 -0.45 -60.13
N ALA A 1031 52.62 -1.78 -60.26
CA ALA A 1031 51.42 -2.60 -60.18
C ALA A 1031 50.91 -2.57 -58.73
N CYS A 1032 49.63 -2.23 -58.54
CA CYS A 1032 49.02 -2.29 -57.22
C CYS A 1032 48.39 -3.67 -57.05
N VAL A 1033 48.94 -4.44 -56.11
CA VAL A 1033 48.61 -5.83 -55.80
C VAL A 1033 48.63 -6.01 -54.28
N PRO A 1034 47.87 -6.98 -53.72
CA PRO A 1034 47.83 -7.21 -52.28
C PRO A 1034 49.21 -7.52 -51.68
N VAL A 1035 49.57 -6.86 -50.58
CA VAL A 1035 50.82 -7.11 -49.84
C VAL A 1035 50.62 -8.33 -48.90
N PRO A 1036 51.57 -9.27 -48.80
CA PRO A 1036 51.52 -10.34 -47.79
C PRO A 1036 51.49 -9.75 -46.38
N GLY A 1037 50.80 -10.41 -45.46
CA GLY A 1037 50.74 -10.03 -44.04
C GLY A 1037 50.93 -11.23 -43.14
N ILE A 1038 51.65 -11.07 -42.02
CA ILE A 1038 51.83 -12.12 -41.00
C ILE A 1038 51.02 -11.75 -39.77
N THR A 1039 50.04 -12.58 -39.41
CA THR A 1039 49.18 -12.37 -38.22
C THR A 1039 49.65 -13.16 -37.01
N GLY A 1040 50.43 -14.24 -37.20
CA GLY A 1040 50.99 -15.01 -36.10
C GLY A 1040 51.85 -16.18 -36.56
N PHE A 1041 52.43 -16.91 -35.62
CA PHE A 1041 53.11 -18.18 -35.89
C PHE A 1041 53.10 -19.08 -34.65
N THR A 1042 53.09 -20.40 -34.85
CA THR A 1042 53.08 -21.38 -33.76
C THR A 1042 53.94 -22.62 -34.09
N PRO A 1043 54.72 -23.17 -33.13
CA PRO A 1043 54.96 -22.63 -31.78
C PRO A 1043 55.72 -21.31 -31.82
N ALA A 1044 55.66 -20.53 -30.74
CA ALA A 1044 56.37 -19.24 -30.63
C ALA A 1044 57.87 -19.39 -30.29
N SER A 1045 58.28 -20.60 -29.87
CA SER A 1045 59.67 -20.93 -29.58
C SER A 1045 59.96 -22.39 -29.92
N GLY A 1046 61.24 -22.72 -30.10
CA GLY A 1046 61.72 -24.08 -30.31
C GLY A 1046 63.16 -24.15 -30.78
N PRO A 1047 63.83 -25.31 -30.63
CA PRO A 1047 65.17 -25.52 -31.18
C PRO A 1047 65.15 -25.59 -32.71
N VAL A 1048 66.34 -25.53 -33.32
CA VAL A 1048 66.55 -25.80 -34.76
C VAL A 1048 65.88 -27.12 -35.15
N GLY A 1049 65.19 -27.14 -36.29
CA GLY A 1049 64.42 -28.31 -36.76
C GLY A 1049 62.95 -28.34 -36.30
N THR A 1050 62.51 -27.40 -35.46
CA THR A 1050 61.09 -27.24 -35.12
C THR A 1050 60.27 -26.84 -36.35
N THR A 1051 59.14 -27.51 -36.59
CA THR A 1051 58.15 -27.08 -37.60
C THR A 1051 57.30 -25.94 -37.03
N VAL A 1052 57.21 -24.83 -37.76
CA VAL A 1052 56.44 -23.63 -37.41
C VAL A 1052 55.40 -23.37 -38.49
N THR A 1053 54.15 -23.17 -38.07
CA THR A 1053 53.06 -22.71 -38.93
C THR A 1053 52.89 -21.21 -38.74
N ILE A 1054 53.16 -20.44 -39.79
CA ILE A 1054 52.92 -19.01 -39.88
C ILE A 1054 51.51 -18.79 -40.41
N THR A 1055 50.71 -17.95 -39.75
CA THR A 1055 49.38 -17.53 -40.20
C THR A 1055 49.42 -16.09 -40.68
N GLY A 1056 48.56 -15.75 -41.64
CA GLY A 1056 48.62 -14.46 -42.31
C GLY A 1056 47.58 -14.28 -43.43
N THR A 1057 47.89 -13.38 -44.35
CA THR A 1057 47.05 -13.02 -45.51
C THR A 1057 47.90 -12.77 -46.75
N ASN A 1058 47.29 -12.91 -47.93
CA ASN A 1058 47.92 -12.67 -49.24
C ASN A 1058 49.21 -13.48 -49.46
N PHE A 1059 49.27 -14.69 -48.90
CA PHE A 1059 50.33 -15.65 -49.20
C PHE A 1059 50.06 -16.37 -50.52
N SER A 1060 51.11 -16.88 -51.18
CA SER A 1060 50.91 -17.70 -52.37
C SER A 1060 50.51 -19.12 -51.99
N THR A 1061 49.47 -19.66 -52.63
CA THR A 1061 49.10 -21.09 -52.54
C THR A 1061 50.14 -22.02 -53.18
N THR A 1062 51.17 -21.48 -53.82
CA THR A 1062 52.33 -22.23 -54.33
C THR A 1062 53.49 -22.10 -53.33
N PRO A 1063 53.90 -23.18 -52.64
CA PRO A 1063 54.92 -23.12 -51.58
C PRO A 1063 56.23 -22.43 -51.99
N ALA A 1064 56.74 -22.75 -53.18
CA ALA A 1064 57.99 -22.19 -53.72
C ALA A 1064 57.92 -20.69 -54.08
N SER A 1065 56.73 -20.09 -54.13
CA SER A 1065 56.53 -18.66 -54.35
C SER A 1065 56.52 -17.83 -53.07
N ASN A 1066 56.64 -18.48 -51.89
CA ASN A 1066 56.79 -17.81 -50.60
C ASN A 1066 58.24 -17.96 -50.13
N THR A 1067 58.96 -16.85 -49.97
CA THR A 1067 60.28 -16.87 -49.31
C THR A 1067 60.12 -16.56 -47.84
N VAL A 1068 60.61 -17.41 -46.95
CA VAL A 1068 60.47 -17.21 -45.49
C VAL A 1068 61.82 -17.18 -44.81
N LEU A 1069 62.07 -16.21 -43.94
CA LEU A 1069 63.31 -16.10 -43.16
C LEU A 1069 63.04 -15.99 -41.66
N PHE A 1070 63.84 -16.68 -40.85
CA PHE A 1070 63.94 -16.55 -39.39
C PHE A 1070 65.15 -15.67 -39.04
N ASN A 1071 64.91 -14.45 -38.59
CA ASN A 1071 65.92 -13.43 -38.29
C ASN A 1071 67.02 -13.32 -39.37
N GLY A 1072 66.62 -13.30 -40.64
CA GLY A 1072 67.52 -13.21 -41.80
C GLY A 1072 68.04 -14.56 -42.35
N ILE A 1073 67.76 -15.70 -41.71
CA ILE A 1073 68.14 -17.03 -42.22
C ILE A 1073 66.94 -17.70 -42.89
N ALA A 1074 67.07 -18.05 -44.18
CA ALA A 1074 65.98 -18.65 -44.95
C ALA A 1074 65.58 -20.04 -44.43
N GLY A 1075 64.29 -20.22 -44.15
CA GLY A 1075 63.67 -21.50 -43.81
C GLY A 1075 63.07 -22.18 -45.04
N VAL A 1076 63.00 -23.52 -45.03
CA VAL A 1076 62.40 -24.28 -46.13
C VAL A 1076 60.89 -24.40 -45.91
N VAL A 1077 60.11 -23.80 -46.81
CA VAL A 1077 58.64 -23.90 -46.81
C VAL A 1077 58.21 -25.27 -47.29
N SER A 1078 57.44 -25.98 -46.47
CA SER A 1078 56.94 -27.34 -46.77
C SER A 1078 55.50 -27.36 -47.28
N ALA A 1079 54.68 -26.36 -46.93
CA ALA A 1079 53.31 -26.21 -47.44
C ALA A 1079 52.84 -24.75 -47.34
N SER A 1080 51.87 -24.35 -48.17
CA SER A 1080 51.21 -23.03 -48.06
C SER A 1080 49.76 -23.02 -48.57
N THR A 1081 48.99 -22.07 -48.06
CA THR A 1081 47.68 -21.62 -48.55
C THR A 1081 47.71 -20.09 -48.65
N ALA A 1082 46.59 -19.45 -49.03
CA ALA A 1082 46.50 -17.99 -49.05
C ALA A 1082 46.65 -17.30 -47.68
N THR A 1083 46.56 -18.06 -46.58
CA THR A 1083 46.52 -17.55 -45.20
C THR A 1083 47.41 -18.32 -44.22
N SER A 1084 48.13 -19.35 -44.67
CA SER A 1084 48.99 -20.17 -43.82
C SER A 1084 50.23 -20.65 -44.59
N ILE A 1085 51.39 -20.67 -43.94
CA ILE A 1085 52.65 -21.22 -44.45
C ILE A 1085 53.26 -22.11 -43.38
N THR A 1086 53.63 -23.34 -43.73
CA THR A 1086 54.40 -24.24 -42.85
C THR A 1086 55.86 -24.23 -43.26
N VAL A 1087 56.76 -23.99 -42.31
CA VAL A 1087 58.20 -23.82 -42.52
C VAL A 1087 58.97 -24.47 -41.36
N VAL A 1088 60.18 -24.97 -41.59
CA VAL A 1088 61.04 -25.51 -40.52
C VAL A 1088 62.10 -24.49 -40.10
N VAL A 1089 62.34 -24.35 -38.78
CA VAL A 1089 63.38 -23.48 -38.22
C VAL A 1089 64.76 -23.93 -38.72
N PRO A 1090 65.46 -23.10 -39.52
CA PRO A 1090 66.71 -23.50 -40.17
C PRO A 1090 67.90 -23.53 -39.20
N ALA A 1091 68.93 -24.28 -39.54
CA ALA A 1091 70.18 -24.28 -38.78
C ALA A 1091 70.86 -22.91 -38.84
N GLY A 1092 71.31 -22.41 -37.68
CA GLY A 1092 71.86 -21.06 -37.55
C GLY A 1092 70.81 -19.96 -37.39
N ALA A 1093 69.51 -20.28 -37.36
CA ALA A 1093 68.49 -19.33 -36.90
C ALA A 1093 68.82 -18.82 -35.49
N THR A 1094 68.59 -17.53 -35.27
CA THR A 1094 68.67 -16.89 -33.96
C THR A 1094 67.31 -16.31 -33.59
N THR A 1095 67.08 -16.04 -32.30
CA THR A 1095 65.87 -15.38 -31.84
C THR A 1095 65.68 -14.04 -32.55
N GLY A 1096 64.50 -13.83 -33.13
CA GLY A 1096 64.18 -12.61 -33.90
C GLY A 1096 62.93 -12.76 -34.77
N LYS A 1097 62.63 -11.73 -35.57
CA LYS A 1097 61.42 -11.70 -36.41
C LYS A 1097 61.44 -12.75 -37.53
N ILE A 1098 60.27 -13.20 -37.93
CA ILE A 1098 60.05 -13.97 -39.16
C ILE A 1098 59.64 -13.00 -40.28
N SER A 1099 60.20 -13.11 -41.47
CA SER A 1099 59.71 -12.38 -42.66
C SER A 1099 59.24 -13.33 -43.77
N VAL A 1100 58.22 -12.89 -44.52
CA VAL A 1100 57.60 -13.63 -45.63
C VAL A 1100 57.53 -12.72 -46.86
N THR A 1101 58.16 -13.11 -47.96
CA THR A 1101 58.12 -12.38 -49.24
C THR A 1101 57.31 -13.15 -50.28
N VAL A 1102 56.38 -12.46 -50.95
CA VAL A 1102 55.50 -12.96 -52.02
C VAL A 1102 55.43 -11.91 -53.12
N ASP A 1103 55.63 -12.30 -54.38
CA ASP A 1103 55.59 -11.43 -55.57
C ASP A 1103 56.37 -10.10 -55.44
N GLY A 1104 57.51 -10.14 -54.73
CA GLY A 1104 58.40 -9.00 -54.48
C GLY A 1104 58.04 -8.15 -53.27
N MET A 1105 56.87 -8.36 -52.66
CA MET A 1105 56.39 -7.64 -51.47
C MET A 1105 56.69 -8.45 -50.20
N THR A 1106 57.12 -7.80 -49.11
CA THR A 1106 57.62 -8.50 -47.90
C THR A 1106 56.87 -8.08 -46.64
N ALA A 1107 56.37 -9.08 -45.91
CA ALA A 1107 55.83 -8.98 -44.56
C ALA A 1107 56.90 -9.30 -43.51
N THR A 1108 56.80 -8.72 -42.31
CA THR A 1108 57.60 -9.11 -41.13
C THR A 1108 56.67 -9.30 -39.94
N SER A 1109 56.94 -10.29 -39.10
CA SER A 1109 56.10 -10.64 -37.95
C SER A 1109 56.14 -9.56 -36.86
N ALA A 1110 55.05 -9.44 -36.10
CA ALA A 1110 55.00 -8.54 -34.95
C ALA A 1110 55.91 -9.01 -33.79
N ASN A 1111 55.95 -10.32 -33.54
CA ASN A 1111 56.72 -10.93 -32.44
C ASN A 1111 57.96 -11.68 -32.95
N ASP A 1112 58.91 -11.89 -32.05
CA ASP A 1112 60.12 -12.69 -32.29
C ASP A 1112 59.80 -14.18 -32.12
N PHE A 1113 60.33 -15.02 -33.01
CA PHE A 1113 60.39 -16.46 -32.75
C PHE A 1113 61.63 -16.73 -31.87
N THR A 1114 61.45 -17.42 -30.75
CA THR A 1114 62.56 -17.68 -29.81
C THR A 1114 63.23 -19.02 -30.10
N VAL A 1115 64.51 -18.98 -30.50
CA VAL A 1115 65.30 -20.20 -30.74
C VAL A 1115 65.88 -20.68 -29.41
N THR A 1116 65.46 -21.85 -28.94
CA THR A 1116 65.85 -22.38 -27.63
C THR A 1116 66.99 -23.39 -27.70
N THR A 1117 67.82 -23.44 -26.66
CA THR A 1117 68.91 -24.42 -26.50
C THR A 1117 68.47 -25.59 -25.63
N THR A 1118 68.88 -26.82 -25.98
CA THR A 1118 68.50 -28.05 -25.25
C THR A 1118 69.30 -28.26 -23.96
N ALA A 1119 68.60 -28.52 -22.83
CA ALA A 1119 69.20 -28.87 -21.54
C ALA A 1119 68.47 -30.04 -20.85
N ASN A 1120 69.23 -30.87 -20.11
CA ASN A 1120 68.76 -32.08 -19.42
C ASN A 1120 68.18 -31.81 -18.01
N GLN A 1121 67.34 -32.73 -17.54
CA GLN A 1121 66.61 -32.71 -16.25
C GLN A 1121 67.45 -33.22 -15.05
N PRO A 1122 67.29 -32.66 -13.82
CA PRO A 1122 67.10 -33.44 -12.58
C PRO A 1122 66.29 -32.70 -11.47
N PRO A 1123 66.18 -33.17 -10.20
CA PRO A 1123 65.51 -34.37 -9.68
C PRO A 1123 64.36 -34.05 -8.67
N VAL A 1124 63.67 -35.07 -8.13
CA VAL A 1124 62.46 -34.93 -7.26
C VAL A 1124 62.71 -35.33 -5.79
N ILE A 1125 62.05 -34.67 -4.83
CA ILE A 1125 62.09 -34.95 -3.36
C ILE A 1125 60.83 -35.73 -2.90
N SER A 1126 60.95 -36.59 -1.89
CA SER A 1126 60.11 -37.80 -1.75
C SER A 1126 59.26 -38.00 -0.48
N SER A 1127 59.21 -37.10 0.51
CA SER A 1127 58.18 -37.14 1.60
C SER A 1127 58.20 -35.90 2.51
N ALA A 1128 57.12 -35.70 3.28
CA ALA A 1128 57.00 -34.71 4.35
C ALA A 1128 56.45 -35.37 5.63
N THR A 1129 56.69 -34.78 6.81
CA THR A 1129 56.15 -35.24 8.11
C THR A 1129 55.77 -34.07 9.01
N ALA A 1130 54.77 -34.29 9.87
CA ALA A 1130 54.31 -33.36 10.91
C ALA A 1130 54.05 -34.12 12.22
N SER A 1131 54.07 -33.45 13.37
CA SER A 1131 53.75 -34.04 14.67
C SER A 1131 53.14 -33.02 15.63
N VAL A 1132 52.36 -33.51 16.61
CA VAL A 1132 51.49 -32.71 17.51
C VAL A 1132 51.59 -33.30 18.92
N PRO A 1133 51.93 -32.52 19.97
CA PRO A 1133 50.95 -32.07 20.99
C PRO A 1133 51.35 -30.73 21.67
N ILE A 1134 50.63 -30.08 22.60
CA ILE A 1134 49.33 -30.28 23.30
C ILE A 1134 48.70 -28.89 23.55
N ASN A 1135 48.14 -28.26 22.51
CA ASN A 1135 47.16 -27.17 22.58
C ASN A 1135 46.90 -26.62 21.16
N GLY A 1136 45.88 -27.13 20.48
CA GLY A 1136 45.10 -26.43 19.44
C GLY A 1136 45.77 -25.87 18.17
N VAL A 1137 47.10 -25.88 18.01
CA VAL A 1137 47.79 -25.26 16.85
C VAL A 1137 48.91 -26.17 16.34
N VAL A 1138 49.01 -26.33 15.02
CA VAL A 1138 50.17 -26.89 14.34
C VAL A 1138 50.86 -25.78 13.55
N THR A 1139 51.88 -25.18 14.15
CA THR A 1139 52.78 -24.25 13.47
C THR A 1139 53.84 -25.02 12.71
N VAL A 1140 54.01 -24.74 11.42
CA VAL A 1140 55.20 -25.10 10.65
C VAL A 1140 55.95 -23.81 10.29
N GLU A 1141 56.79 -23.36 11.21
CA GLU A 1141 57.96 -22.54 10.90
C GLU A 1141 59.18 -23.50 10.86
N LEU A 1142 60.31 -23.26 10.20
CA LEU A 1142 61.16 -22.09 9.96
C LEU A 1142 62.01 -22.42 8.69
N LEU A 1143 62.73 -21.54 7.99
CA LEU A 1143 62.95 -20.09 8.03
C LEU A 1143 63.45 -19.67 6.63
N SER A 1144 63.25 -18.42 6.22
CA SER A 1144 63.85 -17.86 5.01
C SER A 1144 65.37 -17.70 5.10
N LEU A 1145 66.08 -18.01 4.01
CA LEU A 1145 67.31 -17.32 3.64
C LEU A 1145 67.24 -16.99 2.14
N LEU A 1146 67.13 -15.70 1.87
CA LEU A 1146 67.00 -15.11 0.54
C LEU A 1146 68.33 -15.14 -0.21
N SER A 1147 68.26 -15.42 -1.51
CA SER A 1147 69.12 -14.74 -2.50
C SER A 1147 68.50 -14.87 -3.89
N ASP A 1148 67.58 -13.95 -4.20
CA ASP A 1148 67.06 -13.74 -5.54
C ASP A 1148 68.04 -12.85 -6.35
N PRO A 1149 68.29 -13.11 -7.64
CA PRO A 1149 68.92 -12.13 -8.54
C PRO A 1149 67.92 -11.33 -9.40
N ASP A 1150 66.67 -11.78 -9.59
CA ASP A 1150 65.66 -11.16 -10.47
C ASP A 1150 64.26 -11.19 -9.81
N ASP A 1151 64.18 -10.50 -8.67
CA ASP A 1151 63.01 -10.29 -7.81
C ASP A 1151 61.78 -9.76 -8.58
N ASN A 1152 60.95 -10.69 -9.08
CA ASN A 1152 59.61 -10.40 -9.59
C ASN A 1152 58.69 -11.65 -9.59
N LEU A 1153 58.43 -12.19 -8.40
CA LEU A 1153 57.48 -13.30 -8.21
C LEU A 1153 56.02 -12.78 -8.16
N ASP A 1154 55.44 -12.41 -9.31
CA ASP A 1154 54.01 -12.11 -9.39
C ASP A 1154 53.16 -13.39 -9.34
N LEU A 1155 52.42 -13.54 -8.23
CA LEU A 1155 51.52 -14.67 -7.94
C LEU A 1155 50.07 -14.43 -8.40
N SER A 1156 49.77 -13.35 -9.13
CA SER A 1156 48.40 -12.95 -9.49
C SER A 1156 47.68 -13.83 -10.54
N THR A 1157 48.31 -14.88 -11.07
CA THR A 1157 47.78 -15.69 -12.19
C THR A 1157 47.35 -17.12 -11.85
N LEU A 1158 46.88 -17.36 -10.63
CA LEU A 1158 46.09 -18.57 -10.30
C LEU A 1158 44.64 -18.25 -9.91
N ALA A 1159 43.88 -17.71 -10.86
CA ALA A 1159 42.42 -17.62 -10.76
C ALA A 1159 41.77 -18.81 -11.47
N LEU A 1160 41.06 -19.67 -10.75
CA LEU A 1160 40.04 -20.53 -11.34
C LEU A 1160 38.65 -19.97 -11.03
N VAL A 1161 37.89 -19.82 -12.10
CA VAL A 1161 36.51 -19.35 -12.22
C VAL A 1161 35.60 -19.78 -11.05
N ASN A 1162 34.78 -18.84 -10.57
CA ASN A 1162 33.42 -19.14 -10.10
C ASN A 1162 32.46 -17.99 -10.44
N ASN A 1163 31.17 -18.30 -10.53
CA ASN A 1163 30.13 -17.46 -11.12
C ASN A 1163 28.82 -17.57 -10.29
N ILE A 1164 27.90 -16.61 -10.45
CA ILE A 1164 26.47 -16.61 -10.02
C ILE A 1164 26.06 -15.89 -8.68
N SER A 1165 25.32 -14.78 -8.89
CA SER A 1165 24.16 -14.15 -8.20
C SER A 1165 24.07 -13.73 -6.70
N GLU A 1166 23.77 -12.43 -6.54
CA GLU A 1166 22.70 -11.82 -5.70
C GLU A 1166 22.41 -12.33 -4.25
N GLN A 1167 23.00 -11.67 -3.24
CA GLN A 1167 22.31 -10.64 -2.44
C GLN A 1167 23.35 -9.82 -1.65
N GLY A 1168 23.00 -8.59 -1.24
CA GLY A 1168 23.97 -7.58 -0.85
C GLY A 1168 24.66 -7.79 0.49
N ALA A 1169 25.98 -8.01 0.48
CA ALA A 1169 26.90 -7.67 1.56
C ALA A 1169 28.00 -6.75 1.00
N ALA A 1170 28.24 -5.61 1.64
CA ALA A 1170 29.11 -4.57 1.10
C ALA A 1170 30.60 -4.92 1.27
N ALA A 1171 31.24 -5.34 0.17
CA ALA A 1171 32.69 -5.46 0.11
C ALA A 1171 33.33 -4.07 0.05
N SER A 1172 34.16 -3.73 1.04
CA SER A 1172 35.02 -2.55 1.00
C SER A 1172 36.47 -2.94 1.26
N ILE A 1173 37.39 -2.30 0.53
CA ILE A 1173 38.83 -2.46 0.72
C ILE A 1173 39.27 -1.36 1.68
N ASN A 1174 39.85 -1.74 2.83
CA ASN A 1174 40.43 -0.77 3.74
C ASN A 1174 41.83 -0.31 3.25
N THR A 1175 42.43 0.68 3.92
CA THR A 1175 43.72 1.27 3.52
C THR A 1175 44.95 0.34 3.67
N SER A 1176 44.74 -0.93 4.00
CA SER A 1176 45.77 -1.98 4.07
C SER A 1176 45.57 -3.09 3.03
N SER A 1177 44.66 -2.90 2.06
CA SER A 1177 44.44 -3.82 0.92
C SER A 1177 43.88 -5.21 1.28
N GLU A 1178 43.19 -5.34 2.41
CA GLU A 1178 42.45 -6.55 2.79
C GLU A 1178 40.95 -6.42 2.48
N LEU A 1179 40.32 -7.53 2.09
CA LEU A 1179 38.91 -7.66 1.74
C LEU A 1179 38.17 -8.40 2.87
N VAL A 1180 37.16 -7.78 3.49
CA VAL A 1180 36.42 -8.36 4.63
C VAL A 1180 34.94 -8.57 4.28
N LEU A 1181 34.43 -9.79 4.49
CA LEU A 1181 33.02 -10.21 4.43
C LEU A 1181 32.80 -11.37 5.45
N ASP A 1182 31.60 -11.48 6.02
CA ASP A 1182 31.22 -12.39 7.14
C ASP A 1182 29.71 -12.77 6.95
N TYR A 1183 29.11 -13.92 7.30
CA TYR A 1183 29.43 -15.10 8.14
C TYR A 1183 29.38 -16.39 7.28
N GLY A 1184 29.53 -17.66 7.71
CA GLY A 1184 29.64 -18.37 9.00
C GLY A 1184 28.75 -19.64 9.02
N SER A 1185 29.28 -20.81 9.44
CA SER A 1185 28.62 -22.15 9.54
C SER A 1185 28.42 -22.92 8.20
N VAL A 1186 29.14 -24.00 7.82
CA VAL A 1186 29.23 -25.40 8.36
C VAL A 1186 27.87 -26.15 8.15
N ILE A 1187 27.73 -27.21 7.32
CA ILE A 1187 28.16 -28.64 7.48
C ILE A 1187 28.21 -29.39 6.10
N PHE A 1188 29.05 -30.44 5.99
CA PHE A 1188 29.18 -31.37 4.83
C PHE A 1188 28.22 -32.59 4.86
N ILE A 1189 27.90 -33.15 3.67
CA ILE A 1189 27.73 -34.59 3.25
C ILE A 1189 27.13 -34.53 1.82
N GLY A 1190 27.48 -35.33 0.79
CA GLY A 1190 28.51 -36.33 0.58
C GLY A 1190 28.34 -37.00 -0.81
N VAL A 1191 29.44 -37.41 -1.45
CA VAL A 1191 29.64 -38.46 -2.50
C VAL A 1191 28.36 -39.00 -3.22
N ASP A 1192 28.22 -38.97 -4.56
CA ASP A 1192 28.97 -39.82 -5.50
C ASP A 1192 28.82 -39.45 -7.01
N ARG A 1193 29.81 -39.90 -7.80
CA ARG A 1193 29.83 -40.18 -9.26
C ARG A 1193 29.46 -39.15 -10.37
N VAL A 1194 30.53 -38.79 -11.10
CA VAL A 1194 30.72 -38.90 -12.56
C VAL A 1194 29.87 -38.02 -13.50
N SER A 1195 30.52 -36.98 -14.01
CA SER A 1195 31.06 -37.03 -15.39
C SER A 1195 32.55 -36.68 -15.38
#